data_AF-A0A1H4J5U1-F1
#
_entry.id   AF-A0A1H4J5U1-F1
#
_cell.length_a   1.000
_cell.length_b   1.000
_cell.length_c   1.000
_cell.angle_alpha   90.00
_cell.angle_beta   90.00
_cell.angle_gamma   90.00
#
_symmetry.space_group_name_H-M   'P 1'
#
loop_
_entity.id
_entity.type
_entity.pdbx_description
1 polymer ?
#
loop_
_entity_poly.entity_id
_entity_poly.type
_entity_poly.pdbx_seq_one_letter_code
_entity_poly.pdbx_strand_id
1 'polypeptide(L)'
;MNKIVILIFFTIVSIIPLECFSQRKGNTFSDDIEAANYIFGRLNPSYFDNVLLNRSFDKSPITIDQINGKYGHTFAPNDFLDVFSNISVASIDSKEVSNIQGITEDIMEFFKNQTDEDDLIQPFGLILNNVSFIDSLAGTTKFKNKEGQLVPYSENRSLYKKVLLKAAGIIELHPDNGYEIGQLKYDSKFIITSKDITIQNIEINLNDGNGFQTFGKRNSSLQYNRTINYSKAIARVSYELNGQYFTEDIKFYITTKSEESKETRGREDDDDPWDEIWRNVNPIPFNGLKFRVGIKYGCGNNGKIRRPIIISPPYRPLIQPFSMKKYWNQFNVGGLFDKYVSLGYDIIFVRQNFGFLSLQKTGTELAQFIKNINNLKKINYPDEDWENILMGYSMGGQNARYALLKLEKEHMEAGGDHHHTRLYVPFDSPHHGANIPLFAQATYKTFSNTNIVAGIAYSSLIDPASTDMGLYSINSYTDLPGTNIFRKERIPHPDSNAIDYQNEIASDFHHHYSNTGDTRKTFPAFTRNVAVSTGSYKDDYNDKWNLYPGKLLFSQNAPGITPYGVGVVNRDIKASHYSTSSPSRIFRRRDFYIAVFIPLYIRKEYHMQNAYEWDLAQGGYKTLFYDGLAGGATTILRLGAFGFGTKYYKDETSFLPLVSSLAINPTEWENNNIKYNLQTNDLFIAGLTPSGSNIVTNNYGYPNLGHPSDHFNITPFEAVYADIHSWDHIVMKKTVDEYGDVTSSDFNPLVNFLVNEVEADEVALQNKVIGENHILSPDYRYKAWYKGWKKVSFGSNITYKTDPGDYIIKKTGDITSFSGGAVTLEPGFSVEAGGTFLAYIDQTHRDNSAWYNCNNYDGPRDTGQISNNIDDYLEDFNSISETEGSNKSTENKLVVFPNPNKGKFTLRVDKTIDKGRLEVFSLDGRLVFSQKISKIQTNVVAYLKPGLYEVIYYPDDENNKVETTKLVIY
;
A
#
# COMPACT_ATOMS: atom_id res chain seq x y z
N MET A 1 -0.43 34.99 36.86
CA MET A 1 -1.50 34.17 37.45
C MET A 1 -1.09 32.71 37.76
N ASN A 2 0.13 32.26 37.40
CA ASN A 2 0.49 30.82 37.44
C ASN A 2 0.99 30.26 38.77
N LYS A 3 1.43 31.04 39.77
CA LYS A 3 1.95 30.48 41.04
C LYS A 3 0.88 30.28 42.13
N ILE A 4 -0.17 31.11 42.15
CA ILE A 4 -1.20 31.09 43.20
C ILE A 4 -2.24 29.97 42.95
N VAL A 5 -2.55 29.69 41.68
CA VAL A 5 -3.44 28.57 41.30
C VAL A 5 -2.79 27.21 41.58
N ILE A 6 -1.47 27.10 41.40
CA ILE A 6 -0.68 25.89 41.72
C ILE A 6 -0.55 25.68 43.25
N LEU A 7 -0.52 26.75 44.05
CA LEU A 7 -0.48 26.61 45.51
C LEU A 7 -1.82 26.14 46.09
N ILE A 8 -2.94 26.65 45.53
CA ILE A 8 -4.30 26.20 45.88
C ILE A 8 -4.54 24.74 45.42
N PHE A 9 -3.93 24.33 44.30
CA PHE A 9 -3.92 22.95 43.79
C PHE A 9 -3.35 21.95 44.80
N PHE A 10 -2.29 22.30 45.53
CA PHE A 10 -1.71 21.40 46.54
C PHE A 10 -2.53 21.31 47.82
N THR A 11 -3.26 22.36 48.21
CA THR A 11 -4.02 22.39 49.47
C THR A 11 -5.39 21.71 49.36
N ILE A 12 -6.01 21.71 48.17
CA ILE A 12 -7.33 21.06 47.95
C ILE A 12 -7.19 19.56 47.68
N VAL A 13 -6.10 19.13 47.02
CA VAL A 13 -5.85 17.72 46.70
C VAL A 13 -5.40 16.92 47.94
N SER A 14 -4.88 17.57 48.98
CA SER A 14 -4.40 16.90 50.21
C SER A 14 -5.47 16.61 51.28
N ILE A 15 -6.74 16.98 51.07
CA ILE A 15 -7.80 16.88 52.12
C ILE A 15 -8.92 15.88 51.78
N ILE A 16 -8.86 15.20 50.63
CA ILE A 16 -9.92 14.26 50.22
C ILE A 16 -9.39 12.82 50.27
N PRO A 17 -9.82 11.98 51.24
CA PRO A 17 -9.45 10.58 51.26
C PRO A 17 -10.05 9.86 50.04
N LEU A 18 -9.21 9.14 49.31
CA LEU A 18 -9.52 8.39 48.08
C LEU A 18 -10.51 7.21 48.28
N GLU A 19 -10.98 6.94 49.50
CA GLU A 19 -11.79 5.75 49.82
C GLU A 19 -13.31 5.99 49.89
N CYS A 20 -13.81 7.19 49.62
CA CYS A 20 -15.27 7.47 49.69
C CYS A 20 -16.03 7.36 48.34
N PHE A 21 -15.39 6.91 47.26
CA PHE A 21 -15.92 7.03 45.88
C PHE A 21 -16.63 5.78 45.32
N SER A 22 -17.28 5.03 46.20
CA SER A 22 -18.14 3.90 45.86
C SER A 22 -19.60 4.30 46.12
N GLN A 23 -20.45 4.26 45.08
CA GLN A 23 -21.93 4.35 45.14
C GLN A 23 -22.62 5.74 45.18
N ARG A 24 -22.46 6.59 44.16
CA ARG A 24 -23.59 7.41 43.67
C ARG A 24 -23.72 7.29 42.15
N LYS A 25 -24.71 6.50 41.70
CA LYS A 25 -25.05 6.22 40.28
C LYS A 25 -25.47 7.45 39.44
N GLY A 26 -25.46 8.68 39.98
CA GLY A 26 -26.20 9.81 39.40
C GLY A 26 -25.52 10.66 38.32
N ASN A 27 -24.18 10.73 38.28
CA ASN A 27 -23.44 11.73 37.46
C ASN A 27 -22.32 11.10 36.59
N THR A 28 -22.49 9.86 36.15
CA THR A 28 -21.56 9.20 35.22
C THR A 28 -22.16 9.23 33.82
N PHE A 29 -21.37 9.70 32.84
CA PHE A 29 -21.76 9.91 31.46
C PHE A 29 -20.83 9.14 30.52
N SER A 30 -21.33 8.81 29.34
CA SER A 30 -20.59 8.06 28.33
C SER A 30 -19.70 8.96 27.45
N ASP A 31 -20.08 10.23 27.28
CA ASP A 31 -19.35 11.24 26.51
C ASP A 31 -19.58 12.67 27.04
N ASP A 32 -18.92 13.64 26.38
CA ASP A 32 -18.98 15.06 26.74
C ASP A 32 -20.36 15.68 26.45
N ILE A 33 -21.05 15.25 25.40
CA ILE A 33 -22.35 15.81 24.99
C ILE A 33 -23.42 15.46 26.03
N GLU A 34 -23.45 14.20 26.49
CA GLU A 34 -24.37 13.74 27.52
C GLU A 34 -24.18 14.52 28.84
N ALA A 35 -22.92 14.68 29.26
CA ALA A 35 -22.56 15.48 30.44
C ALA A 35 -22.96 16.96 30.28
N ALA A 36 -22.73 17.54 29.11
CA ALA A 36 -23.07 18.92 28.80
C ALA A 36 -24.58 19.15 28.81
N ASN A 37 -25.36 18.25 28.21
CA ASN A 37 -26.82 18.32 28.18
C ASN A 37 -27.41 18.21 29.59
N TYR A 38 -26.83 17.37 30.46
CA TYR A 38 -27.28 17.24 31.84
C TYR A 38 -27.13 18.54 32.65
N ILE A 39 -26.00 19.24 32.51
CA ILE A 39 -25.69 20.44 33.30
C ILE A 39 -26.26 21.70 32.66
N PHE A 40 -25.87 21.92 31.41
CA PHE A 40 -26.10 23.18 30.72
C PHE A 40 -27.42 23.17 29.95
N GLY A 41 -28.00 22.00 29.64
CA GLY A 41 -29.31 21.90 29.01
C GLY A 41 -30.46 22.43 29.88
N ARG A 42 -30.21 22.67 31.17
CA ARG A 42 -31.16 23.33 32.08
C ARG A 42 -31.03 24.85 32.08
N LEU A 43 -29.96 25.43 31.53
CA LEU A 43 -29.81 26.88 31.45
C LEU A 43 -30.74 27.42 30.37
N ASN A 44 -31.34 28.58 30.61
CA ASN A 44 -32.20 29.22 29.60
C ASN A 44 -31.33 29.78 28.45
N PRO A 45 -31.51 29.29 27.20
CA PRO A 45 -30.77 29.76 26.03
C PRO A 45 -30.89 31.26 25.73
N SER A 46 -31.97 31.92 26.18
CA SER A 46 -32.17 33.36 25.95
C SER A 46 -31.05 34.24 26.54
N TYR A 47 -30.23 33.71 27.45
CA TYR A 47 -29.13 34.46 28.07
C TYR A 47 -27.77 34.27 27.41
N PHE A 48 -27.61 33.23 26.57
CA PHE A 48 -26.32 32.89 25.96
C PHE A 48 -26.41 32.65 24.46
N ASP A 49 -27.60 32.81 23.87
CA ASP A 49 -27.93 32.52 22.48
C ASP A 49 -27.75 31.03 22.15
N ASN A 50 -27.05 30.71 21.04
CA ASN A 50 -26.92 29.35 20.54
C ASN A 50 -25.65 28.63 21.02
N VAL A 51 -24.52 29.31 21.14
CA VAL A 51 -23.24 28.67 21.46
C VAL A 51 -22.81 29.00 22.89
N LEU A 52 -22.78 27.99 23.76
CA LEU A 52 -22.25 28.09 25.12
C LEU A 52 -20.98 27.25 25.25
N LEU A 53 -19.80 27.88 25.18
CA LEU A 53 -18.50 27.19 25.18
C LEU A 53 -18.29 26.24 26.36
N ASN A 54 -18.93 26.48 27.50
CA ASN A 54 -18.88 25.57 28.65
C ASN A 54 -19.29 24.14 28.32
N ARG A 55 -20.16 23.94 27.30
CA ARG A 55 -20.69 22.64 26.88
C ARG A 55 -19.65 21.76 26.18
N SER A 56 -18.62 22.32 25.55
CA SER A 56 -17.59 21.51 24.88
C SER A 56 -16.51 20.98 25.84
N PHE A 57 -16.50 21.43 27.09
CA PHE A 57 -15.42 21.16 28.05
C PHE A 57 -14.03 21.49 27.45
N ASP A 58 -13.95 22.56 26.66
CA ASP A 58 -12.78 22.94 25.88
C ASP A 58 -11.49 23.09 26.71
N LYS A 59 -10.40 22.62 26.12
CA LYS A 59 -9.03 22.62 26.65
C LYS A 59 -8.01 23.07 25.61
N SER A 60 -8.45 23.55 24.45
CA SER A 60 -7.59 24.05 23.40
C SER A 60 -6.92 25.36 23.87
N PRO A 61 -5.58 25.44 23.90
CA PRO A 61 -4.87 26.67 24.24
C PRO A 61 -5.33 27.86 23.38
N ILE A 62 -5.68 27.60 22.12
CA ILE A 62 -6.06 28.62 21.14
C ILE A 62 -7.42 29.23 21.46
N THR A 63 -8.43 28.42 21.80
CA THR A 63 -9.71 28.98 22.25
C THR A 63 -9.55 29.76 23.55
N ILE A 64 -8.73 29.24 24.48
CA ILE A 64 -8.47 29.88 25.78
C ILE A 64 -7.80 31.24 25.60
N ASP A 65 -6.81 31.35 24.71
CA ASP A 65 -6.16 32.63 24.43
C ASP A 65 -7.15 33.65 23.83
N GLN A 66 -8.05 33.22 22.94
CA GLN A 66 -9.11 34.08 22.40
C GLN A 66 -10.10 34.55 23.47
N ILE A 67 -10.53 33.67 24.38
CA ILE A 67 -11.36 34.03 25.55
C ILE A 67 -10.69 35.13 26.40
N ASN A 68 -9.36 35.10 26.49
CA ASN A 68 -8.54 36.08 27.19
C ASN A 68 -8.19 37.32 26.35
N GLY A 69 -8.76 37.46 25.16
CA GLY A 69 -8.56 38.62 24.27
C GLY A 69 -7.25 38.60 23.48
N LYS A 70 -6.59 37.44 23.36
CA LYS A 70 -5.38 37.29 22.55
C LYS A 70 -5.72 36.64 21.20
N TYR A 71 -5.46 37.36 20.12
CA TYR A 71 -5.85 36.94 18.75
C TYR A 71 -4.66 36.85 17.77
N GLY A 72 -3.41 36.98 18.25
CA GLY A 72 -2.22 37.04 17.38
C GLY A 72 -1.75 35.70 16.78
N HIS A 73 -2.57 34.66 16.82
CA HIS A 73 -2.20 33.30 16.44
C HIS A 73 -2.22 33.12 14.91
N THR A 74 -1.33 32.27 14.39
CA THR A 74 -1.43 31.74 13.02
C THR A 74 -1.97 30.33 13.11
N PHE A 75 -3.16 30.10 12.56
CA PHE A 75 -3.86 28.82 12.70
C PHE A 75 -3.29 27.75 11.76
N ALA A 76 -2.92 26.59 12.31
CA ALA A 76 -2.71 25.37 11.55
C ALA A 76 -4.07 24.68 11.26
N PRO A 77 -4.13 23.73 10.31
CA PRO A 77 -5.36 22.97 10.04
C PRO A 77 -5.96 22.31 11.28
N ASN A 78 -5.14 21.69 12.13
CA ASN A 78 -5.62 21.05 13.36
C ASN A 78 -6.16 22.09 14.37
N ASP A 79 -5.53 23.25 14.48
CA ASP A 79 -6.02 24.34 15.34
C ASP A 79 -7.41 24.80 14.90
N PHE A 80 -7.60 24.96 13.59
CA PHE A 80 -8.87 25.32 12.99
C PHE A 80 -9.95 24.25 13.26
N LEU A 81 -9.63 22.97 13.02
CA LEU A 81 -10.55 21.85 13.26
C LEU A 81 -10.91 21.67 14.74
N ASP A 82 -9.99 21.99 15.65
CA ASP A 82 -10.24 21.99 17.09
C ASP A 82 -11.23 23.10 17.48
N VAL A 83 -11.00 24.35 17.03
CA VAL A 83 -11.93 25.47 17.28
C VAL A 83 -13.31 25.15 16.69
N PHE A 84 -13.36 24.55 15.49
CA PHE A 84 -14.61 24.09 14.89
C PHE A 84 -15.30 23.05 15.77
N SER A 85 -14.56 22.02 16.18
CA SER A 85 -15.09 20.94 17.02
C SER A 85 -15.70 21.50 18.31
N ASN A 86 -15.02 22.45 18.93
CA ASN A 86 -15.47 23.11 20.14
C ASN A 86 -16.79 23.89 19.96
N ILE A 87 -16.92 24.70 18.90
CA ILE A 87 -18.15 25.44 18.62
C ILE A 87 -19.30 24.47 18.30
N SER A 88 -19.02 23.43 17.52
CA SER A 88 -19.99 22.41 17.14
C SER A 88 -20.57 21.67 18.36
N VAL A 89 -19.71 21.20 19.27
CA VAL A 89 -20.15 20.54 20.53
C VAL A 89 -20.82 21.56 21.48
N ALA A 90 -20.38 22.82 21.46
CA ALA A 90 -20.92 23.86 22.32
C ALA A 90 -22.31 24.38 21.89
N SER A 91 -22.68 24.17 20.63
CA SER A 91 -23.97 24.57 20.07
C SER A 91 -25.13 23.80 20.72
N ILE A 92 -26.30 24.46 20.84
CA ILE A 92 -27.56 23.81 21.25
C ILE A 92 -28.49 23.57 20.06
N ASP A 93 -28.35 24.33 18.96
CA ASP A 93 -29.10 24.17 17.72
C ASP A 93 -28.16 23.74 16.58
N SER A 94 -28.32 22.49 16.16
CA SER A 94 -27.53 21.91 15.07
C SER A 94 -27.89 22.48 13.69
N LYS A 95 -28.97 23.27 13.58
CA LYS A 95 -29.35 23.98 12.35
C LYS A 95 -28.53 25.25 12.13
N GLU A 96 -28.02 25.84 13.19
CA GLU A 96 -27.19 27.04 13.11
C GLU A 96 -25.70 26.71 13.00
N VAL A 97 -25.24 25.68 13.72
CA VAL A 97 -23.89 25.14 13.61
C VAL A 97 -24.00 23.63 13.49
N SER A 98 -23.53 23.07 12.37
CA SER A 98 -23.52 21.62 12.14
C SER A 98 -22.83 20.90 13.31
N ASN A 99 -23.43 19.79 13.77
CA ASN A 99 -22.77 18.90 14.70
C ASN A 99 -21.56 18.21 14.04
N ILE A 100 -20.71 17.52 14.82
CA ILE A 100 -19.48 16.90 14.31
C ILE A 100 -19.75 15.90 13.17
N GLN A 101 -20.84 15.14 13.28
CA GLN A 101 -21.23 14.20 12.23
C GLN A 101 -21.60 14.94 10.93
N GLY A 102 -22.43 15.97 11.01
CA GLY A 102 -22.88 16.73 9.85
C GLY A 102 -21.73 17.45 9.14
N ILE A 103 -20.80 18.08 9.87
CA ILE A 103 -19.63 18.70 9.22
C ILE A 103 -18.68 17.65 8.63
N THR A 104 -18.55 16.47 9.26
CA THR A 104 -17.77 15.37 8.68
C THR A 104 -18.40 14.90 7.37
N GLU A 105 -19.72 14.77 7.32
CA GLU A 105 -20.47 14.47 6.08
C GLU A 105 -20.27 15.54 5.01
N ASP A 106 -20.31 16.83 5.39
CA ASP A 106 -20.04 17.94 4.47
C ASP A 106 -18.60 17.92 3.92
N ILE A 107 -17.60 17.61 4.74
CA ILE A 107 -16.20 17.44 4.32
C ILE A 107 -16.09 16.27 3.32
N MET A 108 -16.68 15.12 3.66
CA MET A 108 -16.67 13.95 2.77
C MET A 108 -17.39 14.25 1.46
N GLU A 109 -18.55 14.91 1.49
CA GLU A 109 -19.28 15.32 0.28
C GLU A 109 -18.46 16.30 -0.57
N PHE A 110 -17.78 17.27 0.05
CA PHE A 110 -16.91 18.21 -0.66
C PHE A 110 -15.84 17.48 -1.47
N PHE A 111 -15.10 16.55 -0.84
CA PHE A 111 -14.07 15.78 -1.54
C PHE A 111 -14.66 14.81 -2.57
N LYS A 112 -15.84 14.24 -2.32
CA LYS A 112 -16.54 13.37 -3.28
C LYS A 112 -16.90 14.08 -4.58
N ASN A 113 -17.25 15.36 -4.48
CA ASN A 113 -17.69 16.18 -5.61
C ASN A 113 -16.54 16.81 -6.41
N GLN A 114 -15.29 16.64 -5.97
CA GLN A 114 -14.15 17.10 -6.76
C GLN A 114 -13.98 16.19 -7.98
N THR A 115 -14.20 16.77 -9.16
CA THR A 115 -14.13 16.06 -10.45
C THR A 115 -12.86 16.37 -11.23
N ASP A 116 -12.16 17.46 -10.88
CA ASP A 116 -10.85 17.76 -11.42
C ASP A 116 -9.78 17.09 -10.55
N GLU A 117 -9.07 16.18 -11.20
CA GLU A 117 -8.19 15.21 -10.57
C GLU A 117 -6.72 15.61 -10.66
N ASP A 118 -6.42 16.62 -11.47
CA ASP A 118 -5.09 17.20 -11.68
C ASP A 118 -4.79 18.30 -10.65
N ASP A 119 -5.84 18.87 -10.06
CA ASP A 119 -5.74 19.95 -9.10
C ASP A 119 -5.93 19.46 -7.66
N LEU A 120 -5.07 19.92 -6.75
CA LEU A 120 -5.31 19.77 -5.33
C LEU A 120 -6.30 20.84 -4.86
N ILE A 121 -7.58 20.48 -4.76
CA ILE A 121 -8.63 21.40 -4.30
C ILE A 121 -8.85 21.22 -2.79
N GLN A 122 -8.68 22.30 -2.03
CA GLN A 122 -8.86 22.33 -0.59
C GLN A 122 -9.94 23.34 -0.18
N PRO A 123 -10.88 22.98 0.70
CA PRO A 123 -11.88 23.92 1.17
C PRO A 123 -11.27 24.93 2.13
N PHE A 124 -11.67 26.20 1.99
CA PHE A 124 -11.38 27.25 2.95
C PHE A 124 -12.40 27.22 4.08
N GLY A 125 -11.91 27.11 5.31
CA GLY A 125 -12.70 27.23 6.51
C GLY A 125 -12.55 28.60 7.15
N LEU A 126 -13.67 29.18 7.59
CA LEU A 126 -13.72 30.43 8.35
C LEU A 126 -14.68 30.29 9.52
N ILE A 127 -14.22 30.70 10.70
CA ILE A 127 -15.02 30.83 11.92
C ILE A 127 -14.99 32.30 12.32
N LEU A 128 -16.16 32.91 12.40
CA LEU A 128 -16.38 34.23 12.96
C LEU A 128 -17.69 34.21 13.74
N ASN A 129 -17.62 33.75 14.99
CA ASN A 129 -18.81 33.37 15.75
C ASN A 129 -18.80 34.02 17.13
N ASN A 130 -19.84 34.78 17.46
CA ASN A 130 -20.05 35.26 18.82
C ASN A 130 -20.53 34.12 19.70
N VAL A 131 -19.69 33.74 20.66
CA VAL A 131 -19.98 32.67 21.60
C VAL A 131 -20.07 33.21 23.01
N SER A 132 -20.92 32.55 23.80
CA SER A 132 -21.12 32.86 25.20
C SER A 132 -20.37 31.88 26.07
N PHE A 133 -19.97 32.33 27.25
CA PHE A 133 -19.45 31.46 28.30
C PHE A 133 -19.77 31.99 29.69
N ILE A 134 -19.79 31.11 30.68
CA ILE A 134 -20.06 31.48 32.09
C ILE A 134 -18.82 32.14 32.69
N ASP A 135 -18.93 33.41 33.09
CA ASP A 135 -17.81 34.11 33.75
C ASP A 135 -17.57 33.52 35.15
N SER A 136 -16.39 32.93 35.38
CA SER A 136 -16.02 32.29 36.65
C SER A 136 -15.91 33.29 37.81
N LEU A 137 -15.75 34.59 37.52
CA LEU A 137 -15.85 35.66 38.52
C LEU A 137 -17.29 35.91 39.00
N ALA A 138 -18.31 35.41 38.29
CA ALA A 138 -19.72 35.48 38.67
C ALA A 138 -20.14 34.38 39.67
N GLY A 139 -19.20 33.59 40.21
CA GLY A 139 -19.42 32.43 41.09
C GLY A 139 -20.23 32.63 42.39
N THR A 140 -20.74 33.85 42.65
CA THR A 140 -21.72 34.13 43.71
C THR A 140 -23.19 34.07 43.25
N THR A 141 -23.43 33.81 41.96
CA THR A 141 -24.77 33.90 41.36
C THR A 141 -25.60 32.67 41.73
N LYS A 142 -26.65 32.88 42.52
CA LYS A 142 -27.63 31.84 42.84
C LYS A 142 -28.56 31.63 41.65
N PHE A 143 -28.95 30.37 41.39
CA PHE A 143 -29.94 30.00 40.38
C PHE A 143 -31.26 29.58 41.04
N LYS A 144 -32.40 29.97 40.44
CA LYS A 144 -33.72 29.44 40.78
C LYS A 144 -34.22 28.56 39.64
N ASN A 145 -34.95 27.51 39.97
CA ASN A 145 -35.67 26.70 38.99
C ASN A 145 -37.01 27.38 38.67
N LYS A 146 -37.24 27.72 37.41
CA LYS A 146 -38.51 28.21 36.89
C LYS A 146 -38.92 27.26 35.76
N GLU A 147 -39.99 26.49 35.96
CA GLU A 147 -40.56 25.58 34.95
C GLU A 147 -39.55 24.54 34.38
N GLY A 148 -38.62 24.06 35.21
CA GLY A 148 -37.59 23.10 34.80
C GLY A 148 -36.31 23.74 34.24
N GLN A 149 -36.29 25.07 34.08
CA GLN A 149 -35.11 25.83 33.65
C GLN A 149 -34.44 26.56 34.82
N LEU A 150 -33.12 26.58 34.83
CA LEU A 150 -32.30 27.36 35.76
C LEU A 150 -32.14 28.79 35.24
N VAL A 151 -32.61 29.75 36.03
CA VAL A 151 -32.47 31.19 35.76
C VAL A 151 -31.76 31.88 36.94
N PRO A 152 -30.92 32.90 36.71
CA PRO A 152 -30.22 33.61 37.78
C PRO A 152 -31.20 34.37 38.70
N TYR A 153 -30.84 34.54 39.98
CA TYR A 153 -31.66 35.26 40.97
C TYR A 153 -31.72 36.78 40.74
N SER A 154 -30.71 37.39 40.11
CA SER A 154 -30.65 38.82 39.77
C SER A 154 -30.31 39.01 38.30
N GLU A 155 -31.07 39.85 37.59
CA GLU A 155 -30.82 40.19 36.17
C GLU A 155 -29.58 41.09 35.98
N ASN A 156 -29.07 41.70 37.06
CA ASN A 156 -28.11 42.82 37.02
C ASN A 156 -26.60 42.46 37.02
N ARG A 157 -26.23 41.21 36.75
CA ARG A 157 -24.84 40.83 36.43
C ARG A 157 -24.88 39.91 35.22
N SER A 158 -24.19 40.24 34.13
CA SER A 158 -24.12 39.37 32.95
C SER A 158 -23.37 38.09 33.33
N LEU A 159 -24.13 37.07 33.76
CA LEU A 159 -23.63 35.73 34.09
C LEU A 159 -22.76 35.15 32.96
N TYR A 160 -23.07 35.56 31.73
CA TYR A 160 -22.39 35.18 30.52
C TYR A 160 -21.54 36.34 30.02
N LYS A 161 -20.30 36.02 29.64
CA LYS A 161 -19.45 36.89 28.85
C LYS A 161 -19.49 36.42 27.41
N LYS A 162 -19.60 37.36 26.47
CA LYS A 162 -19.50 37.10 25.05
C LYS A 162 -18.06 37.33 24.58
N VAL A 163 -17.60 36.46 23.69
CA VAL A 163 -16.33 36.61 22.99
C VAL A 163 -16.54 36.26 21.52
N LEU A 164 -15.89 37.00 20.64
CA LEU A 164 -15.88 36.70 19.22
C LEU A 164 -14.76 35.69 18.95
N LEU A 165 -15.09 34.45 18.64
CA LEU A 165 -14.11 33.48 18.18
C LEU A 165 -13.83 33.68 16.69
N LYS A 166 -12.54 33.66 16.35
CA LYS A 166 -11.98 33.89 15.02
C LYS A 166 -11.04 32.75 14.70
N ALA A 167 -11.25 32.09 13.57
CA ALA A 167 -10.27 31.14 13.03
C ALA A 167 -10.42 31.07 11.51
N ALA A 168 -9.32 30.81 10.81
CA ALA A 168 -9.33 30.52 9.38
C ALA A 168 -8.35 29.37 9.14
N GLY A 169 -8.59 28.57 8.10
CA GLY A 169 -7.71 27.45 7.80
C GLY A 169 -8.11 26.72 6.53
N ILE A 170 -7.26 25.78 6.13
CA ILE A 170 -7.59 24.78 5.12
C ILE A 170 -7.89 23.45 5.80
N ILE A 171 -8.79 22.66 5.22
CA ILE A 171 -9.08 21.29 5.70
C ILE A 171 -8.16 20.32 4.96
N GLU A 172 -6.86 20.38 5.26
CA GLU A 172 -5.84 19.49 4.70
C GLU A 172 -5.34 18.52 5.79
N LEU A 173 -5.67 17.23 5.64
CA LEU A 173 -5.25 16.17 6.58
C LEU A 173 -4.08 15.34 6.06
N HIS A 174 -3.85 15.33 4.74
CA HIS A 174 -2.77 14.58 4.10
C HIS A 174 -1.90 15.51 3.24
N PRO A 175 -0.91 16.18 3.84
CA PRO A 175 -0.18 17.25 3.16
C PRO A 175 0.91 16.77 2.21
N ASP A 176 1.48 15.60 2.48
CA ASP A 176 2.30 14.89 1.50
C ASP A 176 1.39 14.24 0.47
N ASN A 177 1.09 14.94 -0.61
CA ASN A 177 0.20 14.48 -1.67
C ASN A 177 0.77 14.63 -3.08
N GLY A 178 1.97 15.21 -3.21
CA GLY A 178 2.70 15.34 -4.47
C GLY A 178 2.15 16.34 -5.49
N TYR A 179 1.30 17.29 -5.08
CA TYR A 179 0.89 18.41 -5.92
C TYR A 179 1.73 19.67 -5.64
N GLU A 180 2.23 20.32 -6.67
CA GLU A 180 3.05 21.54 -6.55
C GLU A 180 2.21 22.83 -6.48
N ILE A 181 0.98 22.78 -7.01
CA ILE A 181 0.00 23.86 -6.94
C ILE A 181 -1.24 23.34 -6.23
N GLY A 182 -1.82 24.16 -5.36
CA GLY A 182 -3.11 23.92 -4.74
C GLY A 182 -4.11 24.99 -5.10
N GLN A 183 -5.39 24.65 -4.98
CA GLN A 183 -6.51 25.55 -5.19
C GLN A 183 -7.32 25.63 -3.91
N LEU A 184 -7.38 26.82 -3.32
CA LEU A 184 -8.25 27.13 -2.21
C LEU A 184 -9.66 27.38 -2.74
N LYS A 185 -10.68 26.72 -2.20
CA LYS A 185 -12.07 26.78 -2.68
C LYS A 185 -13.02 27.32 -1.60
N TYR A 186 -13.84 28.28 -1.98
CA TYR A 186 -14.93 28.78 -1.16
C TYR A 186 -16.12 27.82 -1.22
N ASP A 187 -16.58 27.38 -0.05
CA ASP A 187 -17.87 26.73 0.13
C ASP A 187 -18.53 27.29 1.39
N SER A 188 -19.78 27.73 1.27
CA SER A 188 -20.52 28.30 2.40
C SER A 188 -20.71 27.35 3.58
N LYS A 189 -20.65 26.03 3.35
CA LYS A 189 -20.75 25.02 4.43
C LYS A 189 -19.61 25.12 5.44
N PHE A 190 -18.45 25.65 5.03
CA PHE A 190 -17.28 25.82 5.91
C PHE A 190 -17.11 27.25 6.45
N ILE A 191 -18.12 28.12 6.26
CA ILE A 191 -18.18 29.48 6.80
C ILE A 191 -19.14 29.50 7.99
N ILE A 192 -18.58 29.53 9.20
CA ILE A 192 -19.34 29.43 10.45
C ILE A 192 -19.46 30.80 11.11
N THR A 193 -20.67 31.35 11.11
CA THR A 193 -20.98 32.66 11.68
C THR A 193 -22.20 32.63 12.58
N SER A 194 -22.23 33.47 13.61
CA SER A 194 -23.41 33.67 14.44
C SER A 194 -24.42 34.60 13.75
N LYS A 195 -25.72 34.50 14.11
CA LYS A 195 -26.82 35.26 13.46
C LYS A 195 -26.69 36.78 13.52
N ASP A 196 -25.98 37.29 14.51
CA ASP A 196 -25.72 38.71 14.72
C ASP A 196 -24.55 39.25 13.87
N ILE A 197 -23.91 38.39 13.08
CA ILE A 197 -22.80 38.72 12.19
C ILE A 197 -23.22 38.52 10.74
N THR A 198 -23.05 39.56 9.92
CA THR A 198 -23.21 39.49 8.46
C THR A 198 -21.88 39.76 7.79
N ILE A 199 -21.31 38.76 7.11
CA ILE A 199 -20.08 38.92 6.32
C ILE A 199 -20.39 39.77 5.09
N GLN A 200 -19.66 40.87 4.94
CA GLN A 200 -19.76 41.79 3.79
C GLN A 200 -18.77 41.39 2.70
N ASN A 201 -17.52 41.07 3.09
CA ASN A 201 -16.47 40.69 2.16
C ASN A 201 -15.42 39.80 2.84
N ILE A 202 -14.82 38.89 2.06
CA ILE A 202 -13.62 38.15 2.44
C ILE A 202 -12.58 38.42 1.36
N GLU A 203 -11.38 38.78 1.76
CA GLU A 203 -10.23 38.93 0.87
C GLU A 203 -9.09 38.07 1.41
N ILE A 204 -8.38 37.36 0.54
CA ILE A 204 -7.27 36.50 0.94
C ILE A 204 -5.99 37.02 0.29
N ASN A 205 -4.95 37.20 1.10
CA ASN A 205 -3.59 37.39 0.64
C ASN A 205 -2.81 36.10 0.89
N LEU A 206 -2.38 35.46 -0.19
CA LEU A 206 -1.63 34.20 -0.18
C LEU A 206 -0.12 34.39 0.05
N ASN A 207 0.33 35.64 0.20
CA ASN A 207 1.73 36.05 0.24
C ASN A 207 2.52 35.60 -1.01
N ASP A 208 1.85 35.60 -2.17
CA ASP A 208 2.37 35.25 -3.49
C ASP A 208 2.78 36.47 -4.33
N GLY A 209 2.67 37.68 -3.76
CA GLY A 209 2.94 38.95 -4.45
C GLY A 209 1.71 39.59 -5.12
N ASN A 210 0.58 38.90 -5.18
CA ASN A 210 -0.66 39.42 -5.76
C ASN A 210 -1.51 40.26 -4.79
N GLY A 211 -1.11 40.36 -3.53
CA GLY A 211 -1.80 41.12 -2.49
C GLY A 211 -3.14 40.49 -2.08
N PHE A 212 -4.07 41.30 -1.57
CA PHE A 212 -5.40 40.84 -1.19
C PHE A 212 -6.29 40.65 -2.42
N GLN A 213 -6.87 39.46 -2.55
CA GLN A 213 -7.78 39.09 -3.62
C GLN A 213 -9.17 38.81 -3.04
N THR A 214 -10.23 39.38 -3.62
CA THR A 214 -11.61 39.08 -3.20
C THR A 214 -11.89 37.58 -3.31
N PHE A 215 -12.52 36.99 -2.30
CA PHE A 215 -12.80 35.56 -2.20
C PHE A 215 -14.21 35.32 -1.70
N GLY A 216 -14.99 34.50 -2.40
CA GLY A 216 -16.40 34.27 -2.06
C GLY A 216 -17.18 33.62 -3.20
N LYS A 217 -18.51 33.71 -3.20
CA LYS A 217 -19.33 33.07 -4.24
C LYS A 217 -18.98 33.47 -5.68
N ARG A 218 -18.56 34.73 -5.90
CA ARG A 218 -18.20 35.25 -7.24
C ARG A 218 -16.78 34.89 -7.66
N ASN A 219 -15.81 35.03 -6.76
CA ASN A 219 -14.46 34.52 -6.94
C ASN A 219 -14.23 33.37 -5.95
N SER A 220 -14.70 32.19 -6.33
CA SER A 220 -14.76 31.04 -5.42
C SER A 220 -13.45 30.30 -5.27
N SER A 221 -12.38 30.77 -5.90
CA SER A 221 -11.14 30.02 -5.96
C SER A 221 -9.89 30.88 -6.07
N LEU A 222 -8.83 30.48 -5.37
CA LEU A 222 -7.49 31.08 -5.47
C LEU A 222 -6.44 29.96 -5.55
N GLN A 223 -5.49 30.08 -6.46
CA GLN A 223 -4.37 29.15 -6.57
C GLN A 223 -3.23 29.58 -5.66
N TYR A 224 -2.55 28.62 -5.02
CA TYR A 224 -1.40 28.85 -4.16
C TYR A 224 -0.28 27.86 -4.47
N ASN A 225 0.96 28.33 -4.30
CA ASN A 225 2.15 27.53 -4.52
C ASN A 225 2.44 26.64 -3.29
N ARG A 226 2.67 25.35 -3.50
CA ARG A 226 2.95 24.34 -2.46
C ARG A 226 4.41 23.95 -2.37
N THR A 227 5.26 24.48 -3.24
CA THR A 227 6.74 24.31 -3.16
C THR A 227 7.34 25.05 -1.95
N ILE A 228 6.60 26.01 -1.38
CA ILE A 228 7.02 26.78 -0.20
C ILE A 228 6.39 26.17 1.06
N ASN A 229 7.23 25.63 1.95
CA ASN A 229 6.82 25.04 3.23
C ASN A 229 6.24 26.10 4.17
N TYR A 230 5.21 25.71 4.93
CA TYR A 230 4.53 26.56 5.92
C TYR A 230 4.17 27.96 5.40
N SER A 231 3.71 28.02 4.15
CA SER A 231 3.25 29.25 3.53
C SER A 231 2.08 29.79 4.33
N LYS A 232 2.20 31.06 4.75
CA LYS A 232 1.16 31.75 5.51
C LYS A 232 0.26 32.48 4.54
N ALA A 233 -1.02 32.53 4.87
CA ALA A 233 -2.00 33.37 4.22
C ALA A 233 -2.71 34.25 5.26
N ILE A 234 -3.32 35.33 4.79
CA ILE A 234 -4.10 36.26 5.62
C ILE A 234 -5.49 36.37 5.01
N ALA A 235 -6.51 35.99 5.76
CA ALA A 235 -7.90 36.26 5.44
C ALA A 235 -8.33 37.58 6.10
N ARG A 236 -8.58 38.60 5.28
CA ARG A 236 -9.19 39.86 5.69
C ARG A 236 -10.71 39.74 5.57
N VAL A 237 -11.41 39.81 6.69
CA VAL A 237 -12.86 39.66 6.73
C VAL A 237 -13.48 40.98 7.15
N SER A 238 -14.32 41.55 6.29
CA SER A 238 -15.15 42.71 6.61
C SER A 238 -16.56 42.24 6.92
N TYR A 239 -17.10 42.63 8.07
CA TYR A 239 -18.39 42.16 8.54
C TYR A 239 -19.12 43.23 9.35
N GLU A 240 -20.44 43.10 9.41
CA GLU A 240 -21.30 43.87 10.28
C GLU A 240 -21.65 43.04 11.52
N LEU A 241 -21.49 43.64 12.70
CA LEU A 241 -21.91 43.07 13.97
C LEU A 241 -22.75 44.12 14.72
N ASN A 242 -24.02 43.79 14.98
CA ASN A 242 -24.97 44.68 15.67
C ASN A 242 -25.05 46.11 15.06
N GLY A 243 -25.05 46.23 13.73
CA GLY A 243 -25.11 47.53 13.05
C GLY A 243 -23.77 48.26 12.89
N GLN A 244 -22.67 47.72 13.44
CA GLN A 244 -21.33 48.31 13.34
C GLN A 244 -20.45 47.50 12.38
N TYR A 245 -19.65 48.21 11.58
CA TYR A 245 -18.74 47.61 10.60
C TYR A 245 -17.36 47.38 11.20
N PHE A 246 -16.82 46.18 10.99
CA PHE A 246 -15.50 45.76 11.43
C PHE A 246 -14.71 45.14 10.28
N THR A 247 -13.39 45.20 10.38
CA THR A 247 -12.45 44.52 9.48
C THR A 247 -11.38 43.84 10.32
N GLU A 248 -11.14 42.55 10.08
CA GLU A 248 -10.23 41.72 10.86
C GLU A 248 -9.31 40.91 9.94
N ASP A 249 -8.03 40.80 10.31
CA ASP A 249 -7.04 39.99 9.61
C ASP A 249 -6.75 38.71 10.40
N ILE A 250 -7.07 37.55 9.81
CA ILE A 250 -6.90 36.22 10.41
C ILE A 250 -5.79 35.48 9.66
N LYS A 251 -4.73 35.09 10.37
CA LYS A 251 -3.55 34.42 9.78
C LYS A 251 -3.69 32.91 9.85
N PHE A 252 -3.38 32.19 8.77
CA PHE A 252 -3.42 30.73 8.73
C PHE A 252 -2.32 30.16 7.84
N TYR A 253 -1.99 28.88 8.03
CA TYR A 253 -1.11 28.15 7.12
C TYR A 253 -1.91 27.60 5.94
N ILE A 254 -1.42 27.83 4.72
CA ILE A 254 -2.00 27.29 3.48
C ILE A 254 -1.18 26.13 2.90
N THR A 255 0.02 25.88 3.45
CA THR A 255 0.76 24.64 3.20
C THR A 255 1.23 24.07 4.54
N THR A 256 1.15 22.76 4.70
CA THR A 256 1.55 22.08 5.95
C THR A 256 2.69 21.08 5.78
N LYS A 257 3.42 21.14 4.65
CA LYS A 257 4.58 20.31 4.36
C LYS A 257 5.72 20.58 5.36
N SER A 258 6.17 19.55 6.07
CA SER A 258 7.37 19.57 6.94
C SER A 258 8.67 19.53 6.12
N GLU A 259 9.79 19.89 6.76
CA GLU A 259 11.14 19.93 6.14
C GLU A 259 11.77 18.57 5.80
N GLU A 260 11.09 17.44 6.05
CA GLU A 260 11.69 16.09 5.90
C GLU A 260 12.05 15.68 4.48
N SER A 261 11.70 16.47 3.45
CA SER A 261 12.08 16.16 2.05
C SER A 261 13.29 16.94 1.53
N LYS A 262 14.12 17.56 2.39
CA LYS A 262 15.21 18.45 1.93
C LYS A 262 16.59 17.80 1.70
N GLU A 263 16.82 16.52 2.01
CA GLU A 263 18.14 15.90 1.76
C GLU A 263 18.28 15.11 0.44
N THR A 264 17.27 15.09 -0.44
CA THR A 264 17.43 14.54 -1.80
C THR A 264 17.60 15.60 -2.90
N ARG A 265 18.06 16.82 -2.54
CA ARG A 265 18.50 17.79 -3.56
C ARG A 265 19.88 17.41 -4.10
N GLY A 266 19.82 16.56 -5.12
CA GLY A 266 20.95 16.18 -5.93
C GLY A 266 20.58 15.66 -7.31
N ARG A 267 19.48 16.14 -7.94
CA ARG A 267 19.34 16.28 -9.41
C ARG A 267 17.96 16.79 -9.82
N GLU A 268 17.94 17.43 -10.98
CA GLU A 268 16.81 17.95 -11.73
C GLU A 268 15.81 16.82 -12.05
N ASP A 269 14.63 16.81 -11.43
CA ASP A 269 13.49 15.96 -11.81
C ASP A 269 12.19 16.79 -11.66
N ASP A 270 12.16 17.94 -12.33
CA ASP A 270 10.95 18.80 -12.40
C ASP A 270 9.88 18.20 -13.34
N ASP A 271 10.23 17.22 -14.18
CA ASP A 271 9.31 16.64 -15.16
C ASP A 271 8.37 15.58 -14.57
N ASP A 272 7.15 15.51 -15.12
CA ASP A 272 6.20 14.44 -14.84
C ASP A 272 6.78 13.12 -15.39
N PRO A 273 6.99 12.08 -14.57
CA PRO A 273 7.56 10.83 -15.05
C PRO A 273 6.67 10.14 -16.09
N TRP A 274 5.36 10.40 -16.08
CA TRP A 274 4.41 9.75 -16.99
C TRP A 274 4.51 10.31 -18.41
N ASP A 275 4.62 9.43 -19.42
CA ASP A 275 4.60 9.86 -20.83
C ASP A 275 3.19 10.22 -21.30
N GLU A 276 2.18 9.52 -20.77
CA GLU A 276 0.76 9.80 -21.04
C GLU A 276 -0.09 9.62 -19.77
N ILE A 277 -1.12 10.46 -19.65
CA ILE A 277 -2.15 10.34 -18.61
C ILE A 277 -3.53 10.25 -19.28
N TRP A 278 -4.13 9.07 -19.25
CA TRP A 278 -5.52 8.90 -19.66
C TRP A 278 -6.45 9.33 -18.53
N ARG A 279 -7.36 10.24 -18.84
CA ARG A 279 -8.36 10.77 -17.90
C ARG A 279 -9.73 10.16 -18.19
N ASN A 280 -10.52 9.99 -17.14
CA ASN A 280 -11.91 9.54 -17.26
C ASN A 280 -12.07 8.18 -17.98
N VAL A 281 -11.09 7.29 -17.89
CA VAL A 281 -11.15 5.96 -18.54
C VAL A 281 -12.26 5.18 -17.86
N ASN A 282 -13.35 4.93 -18.59
CA ASN A 282 -14.45 4.16 -18.08
C ASN A 282 -14.42 2.74 -18.69
N PRO A 283 -13.92 1.74 -17.95
CA PRO A 283 -13.91 0.37 -18.45
C PRO A 283 -15.33 -0.23 -18.52
N ILE A 284 -16.33 0.33 -17.81
CA ILE A 284 -17.73 -0.10 -17.83
C ILE A 284 -18.64 1.11 -18.07
N PRO A 285 -19.07 1.37 -19.33
CA PRO A 285 -20.09 2.37 -19.61
C PRO A 285 -21.26 2.18 -18.62
N PHE A 286 -21.76 3.27 -18.02
CA PHE A 286 -22.90 3.31 -17.09
C PHE A 286 -22.68 3.06 -15.58
N ASN A 287 -21.48 2.65 -15.11
CA ASN A 287 -21.23 2.51 -13.64
C ASN A 287 -20.73 3.77 -12.94
N GLY A 288 -20.52 4.86 -13.69
CA GLY A 288 -20.05 6.15 -13.17
C GLY A 288 -18.61 6.14 -12.65
N LEU A 289 -17.92 5.01 -12.73
CA LEU A 289 -16.55 4.82 -12.26
C LEU A 289 -15.56 5.01 -13.37
N LYS A 290 -14.49 5.71 -13.01
CA LYS A 290 -13.48 6.14 -13.93
C LYS A 290 -12.13 5.86 -13.31
N PHE A 291 -11.20 5.44 -14.15
CA PHE A 291 -9.79 5.39 -13.83
C PHE A 291 -9.11 6.60 -14.42
N ARG A 292 -8.13 7.08 -13.66
CA ARG A 292 -7.01 7.84 -14.21
C ARG A 292 -5.84 6.89 -14.36
N VAL A 293 -5.23 6.87 -15.53
CA VAL A 293 -4.19 5.90 -15.86
C VAL A 293 -2.93 6.65 -16.26
N GLY A 294 -1.86 6.47 -15.49
CA GLY A 294 -0.52 6.93 -15.88
C GLY A 294 0.17 5.85 -16.68
N ILE A 295 0.77 6.22 -17.81
CA ILE A 295 1.49 5.31 -18.70
C ILE A 295 2.91 5.83 -18.87
N LYS A 296 3.88 4.96 -18.59
CA LYS A 296 5.27 5.09 -19.02
C LYS A 296 5.53 4.01 -20.05
N TYR A 297 5.93 4.38 -21.26
CA TYR A 297 6.19 3.41 -22.32
C TYR A 297 7.57 2.78 -22.15
N GLY A 298 7.64 1.47 -22.37
CA GLY A 298 8.89 0.75 -22.40
C GLY A 298 9.80 1.20 -23.55
N CYS A 299 11.11 1.09 -23.36
CA CYS A 299 12.10 1.38 -24.39
C CYS A 299 11.82 0.54 -25.65
N GLY A 300 11.67 1.22 -26.80
CA GLY A 300 11.37 0.61 -28.10
C GLY A 300 9.88 0.41 -28.42
N ASN A 301 8.97 0.86 -27.54
CA ASN A 301 7.52 0.68 -27.73
C ASN A 301 6.83 1.88 -28.45
N ASN A 302 7.59 2.92 -28.82
CA ASN A 302 7.16 4.02 -29.69
C ASN A 302 5.82 4.68 -29.30
N GLY A 303 5.59 4.89 -28.00
CA GLY A 303 4.35 5.51 -27.50
C GLY A 303 3.10 4.62 -27.63
N LYS A 304 3.26 3.30 -27.75
CA LYS A 304 2.16 2.33 -27.86
C LYS A 304 2.34 1.20 -26.87
N ILE A 305 1.25 0.78 -26.24
CA ILE A 305 1.27 -0.35 -25.29
C ILE A 305 1.60 -1.65 -26.04
N ARG A 306 2.61 -2.36 -25.54
CA ARG A 306 3.18 -3.60 -26.07
C ARG A 306 3.33 -4.67 -24.99
N ARG A 307 4.06 -4.37 -23.90
CA ARG A 307 4.44 -5.33 -22.83
C ARG A 307 4.08 -4.75 -21.45
N PRO A 308 2.79 -4.76 -21.07
CA PRO A 308 2.33 -4.00 -19.92
C PRO A 308 2.60 -4.72 -18.58
N ILE A 309 3.11 -3.95 -17.64
CA ILE A 309 2.99 -4.17 -16.21
C ILE A 309 1.86 -3.26 -15.72
N ILE A 310 0.71 -3.87 -15.46
CA ILE A 310 -0.47 -3.18 -14.93
C ILE A 310 -0.34 -3.13 -13.41
N ILE A 311 -0.37 -1.92 -12.85
CA ILE A 311 -0.26 -1.68 -11.42
C ILE A 311 -1.61 -1.25 -10.86
N SER A 312 -2.12 -2.05 -9.93
CA SER A 312 -3.35 -1.81 -9.18
C SER A 312 -3.04 -1.01 -7.89
N PRO A 313 -3.81 0.05 -7.60
CA PRO A 313 -3.46 1.02 -6.57
C PRO A 313 -3.80 0.51 -5.16
N PRO A 314 -3.19 1.10 -4.11
CA PRO A 314 -3.57 0.81 -2.74
C PRO A 314 -4.89 1.46 -2.33
N TYR A 315 -5.36 1.11 -1.13
CA TYR A 315 -6.47 1.81 -0.48
C TYR A 315 -6.15 3.30 -0.32
N ARG A 316 -7.15 4.15 -0.59
CA ARG A 316 -7.06 5.60 -0.46
C ARG A 316 -8.37 6.15 0.07
N PRO A 317 -8.43 6.63 1.33
CA PRO A 317 -9.60 7.31 1.84
C PRO A 317 -9.88 8.57 1.02
N LEU A 318 -11.15 8.96 0.97
CA LEU A 318 -11.63 10.05 0.11
C LEU A 318 -10.89 11.38 0.30
N ILE A 319 -10.51 11.69 1.55
CA ILE A 319 -9.80 12.90 1.96
C ILE A 319 -8.29 12.92 1.62
N GLN A 320 -7.79 11.87 0.97
CA GLN A 320 -6.38 11.72 0.61
C GLN A 320 -6.22 11.88 -0.92
N PRO A 321 -6.14 13.11 -1.45
CA PRO A 321 -5.90 13.33 -2.87
C PRO A 321 -4.41 13.14 -3.16
N PHE A 322 -3.99 12.09 -3.86
CA PHE A 322 -2.57 11.87 -4.22
C PHE A 322 -2.34 12.03 -5.72
N SER A 323 -1.31 12.78 -6.12
CA SER A 323 -0.96 12.98 -7.53
C SER A 323 -0.37 11.71 -8.16
N MET A 324 -0.41 11.63 -9.49
CA MET A 324 0.24 10.54 -10.22
C MET A 324 1.76 10.57 -10.04
N LYS A 325 2.39 11.76 -9.96
CA LYS A 325 3.81 11.94 -9.64
C LYS A 325 4.16 11.35 -8.26
N LYS A 326 3.28 11.52 -7.26
CA LYS A 326 3.47 10.89 -5.95
C LYS A 326 3.52 9.37 -6.04
N TYR A 327 2.63 8.74 -6.79
CA TYR A 327 2.64 7.28 -6.94
C TYR A 327 3.88 6.75 -7.62
N TRP A 328 4.37 7.43 -8.66
CA TRP A 328 5.66 7.08 -9.26
C TRP A 328 6.78 7.10 -8.21
N ASN A 329 6.92 8.23 -7.50
CA ASN A 329 7.97 8.40 -6.49
C ASN A 329 7.86 7.40 -5.33
N GLN A 330 6.65 7.00 -4.97
CA GLN A 330 6.40 6.06 -3.88
C GLN A 330 6.72 4.61 -4.27
N PHE A 331 6.40 4.21 -5.51
CA PHE A 331 6.48 2.80 -5.92
C PHE A 331 7.66 2.45 -6.82
N ASN A 332 8.33 3.44 -7.41
CA ASN A 332 9.60 3.26 -8.11
C ASN A 332 10.77 3.10 -7.11
N VAL A 333 10.63 2.19 -6.15
CA VAL A 333 11.65 1.91 -5.13
C VAL A 333 12.89 1.29 -5.77
N GLY A 334 14.07 1.80 -5.43
CA GLY A 334 15.35 1.33 -6.01
C GLY A 334 15.42 1.40 -7.54
N GLY A 335 14.60 2.25 -8.19
CA GLY A 335 14.53 2.36 -9.65
C GLY A 335 13.83 1.17 -10.33
N LEU A 336 12.96 0.44 -9.63
CA LEU A 336 12.26 -0.74 -10.16
C LEU A 336 11.51 -0.46 -11.47
N PHE A 337 10.77 0.64 -11.55
CA PHE A 337 10.01 1.01 -12.76
C PHE A 337 10.96 1.42 -13.88
N ASP A 338 12.03 2.17 -13.57
CA ASP A 338 13.03 2.52 -14.57
C ASP A 338 13.69 1.27 -15.17
N LYS A 339 13.99 0.26 -14.34
CA LYS A 339 14.52 -1.03 -14.80
C LYS A 339 13.52 -1.75 -15.72
N TYR A 340 12.25 -1.82 -15.36
CA TYR A 340 11.24 -2.40 -16.24
C TYR A 340 11.09 -1.67 -17.56
N VAL A 341 11.08 -0.33 -17.54
CA VAL A 341 11.03 0.50 -18.74
C VAL A 341 12.24 0.22 -19.64
N SER A 342 13.44 0.11 -19.05
CA SER A 342 14.67 -0.24 -19.78
C SER A 342 14.61 -1.62 -20.43
N LEU A 343 13.88 -2.57 -19.82
CA LEU A 343 13.62 -3.91 -20.36
C LEU A 343 12.48 -3.94 -21.40
N GLY A 344 11.92 -2.78 -21.76
CA GLY A 344 10.87 -2.65 -22.76
C GLY A 344 9.46 -2.91 -22.24
N TYR A 345 9.25 -2.90 -20.92
CA TYR A 345 7.92 -3.00 -20.32
C TYR A 345 7.25 -1.64 -20.18
N ASP A 346 5.96 -1.57 -20.51
CA ASP A 346 5.14 -0.40 -20.24
C ASP A 346 4.65 -0.44 -18.79
N ILE A 347 4.85 0.64 -18.04
CA ILE A 347 4.28 0.78 -16.70
C ILE A 347 2.93 1.46 -16.82
N ILE A 348 1.87 0.75 -16.46
CA ILE A 348 0.50 1.25 -16.51
C ILE A 348 -0.05 1.30 -15.09
N PHE A 349 -0.06 2.47 -14.47
CA PHE A 349 -0.57 2.65 -13.12
C PHE A 349 -2.03 3.10 -13.15
N VAL A 350 -2.91 2.29 -12.58
CA VAL A 350 -4.34 2.56 -12.50
C VAL A 350 -4.66 3.28 -11.19
N ARG A 351 -5.20 4.48 -11.26
CA ARG A 351 -5.73 5.22 -10.09
C ARG A 351 -7.24 5.29 -10.19
N GLN A 352 -7.93 4.80 -9.16
CA GLN A 352 -9.38 4.98 -9.01
C GLN A 352 -9.73 6.39 -8.58
N ASN A 353 -10.84 6.90 -9.10
CA ASN A 353 -11.46 8.14 -8.61
C ASN A 353 -11.79 8.04 -7.11
N PHE A 354 -12.28 6.87 -6.67
CA PHE A 354 -12.63 6.59 -5.28
C PHE A 354 -11.90 5.33 -4.79
N GLY A 355 -10.82 5.49 -4.04
CA GLY A 355 -10.01 4.36 -3.54
C GLY A 355 -10.53 3.71 -2.25
N PHE A 356 -11.81 3.92 -1.91
CA PHE A 356 -12.48 3.40 -0.70
C PHE A 356 -13.70 2.52 -1.04
N LEU A 357 -13.88 2.18 -2.32
CA LEU A 357 -14.96 1.32 -2.78
C LEU A 357 -14.68 -0.15 -2.44
N SER A 358 -15.72 -0.98 -2.44
CA SER A 358 -15.55 -2.41 -2.13
C SER A 358 -14.58 -3.09 -3.09
N LEU A 359 -13.89 -4.13 -2.60
CA LEU A 359 -12.98 -4.97 -3.37
C LEU A 359 -13.69 -5.58 -4.58
N GLN A 360 -14.93 -6.03 -4.40
CA GLN A 360 -15.76 -6.62 -5.46
C GLN A 360 -15.95 -5.66 -6.65
N LYS A 361 -16.34 -4.42 -6.33
CA LYS A 361 -16.64 -3.39 -7.33
C LYS A 361 -15.37 -3.01 -8.09
N THR A 362 -14.32 -2.76 -7.32
CA THR A 362 -13.02 -2.35 -7.83
C THR A 362 -12.35 -3.43 -8.67
N GLY A 363 -12.37 -4.68 -8.20
CA GLY A 363 -11.86 -5.83 -8.93
C GLY A 363 -12.63 -6.10 -10.22
N THR A 364 -13.95 -5.92 -10.23
CA THR A 364 -14.76 -6.01 -11.46
C THR A 364 -14.36 -4.97 -12.51
N GLU A 365 -14.04 -3.75 -12.09
CA GLU A 365 -13.60 -2.69 -13.01
C GLU A 365 -12.19 -2.94 -13.53
N LEU A 366 -11.29 -3.41 -12.67
CA LEU A 366 -9.94 -3.80 -13.08
C LEU A 366 -9.98 -4.96 -14.08
N ALA A 367 -10.89 -5.94 -13.93
CA ALA A 367 -11.08 -7.01 -14.90
C ALA A 367 -11.42 -6.49 -16.30
N GLN A 368 -12.29 -5.48 -16.38
CA GLN A 368 -12.67 -4.86 -17.64
C GLN A 368 -11.55 -3.99 -18.22
N PHE A 369 -10.77 -3.33 -17.36
CA PHE A 369 -9.57 -2.62 -17.80
C PHE A 369 -8.51 -3.57 -18.39
N ILE A 370 -8.30 -4.75 -17.79
CA ILE A 370 -7.41 -5.79 -18.33
C ILE A 370 -7.85 -6.22 -19.74
N LYS A 371 -9.16 -6.44 -19.95
CA LYS A 371 -9.71 -6.73 -21.30
C LYS A 371 -9.40 -5.60 -22.30
N ASN A 372 -9.58 -4.35 -21.89
CA ASN A 372 -9.28 -3.20 -22.75
C ASN A 372 -7.79 -3.12 -23.12
N ILE A 373 -6.88 -3.32 -22.15
CA ILE A 373 -5.44 -3.36 -22.41
C ILE A 373 -5.08 -4.50 -23.37
N ASN A 374 -5.68 -5.69 -23.20
CA ASN A 374 -5.47 -6.81 -24.12
C ASN A 374 -5.92 -6.49 -25.55
N ASN A 375 -7.05 -5.80 -25.72
CA ASN A 375 -7.51 -5.37 -27.04
C ASN A 375 -6.59 -4.32 -27.67
N LEU A 376 -6.11 -3.37 -26.88
CA LEU A 376 -5.18 -2.34 -27.35
C LEU A 376 -3.83 -2.92 -27.79
N LYS A 377 -3.28 -3.89 -27.06
CA LYS A 377 -2.07 -4.60 -27.48
C LYS A 377 -2.24 -5.24 -28.86
N LYS A 378 -3.33 -5.97 -29.07
CA LYS A 378 -3.66 -6.62 -30.35
C LYS A 378 -3.79 -5.61 -31.50
N ILE A 379 -4.27 -4.40 -31.23
CA ILE A 379 -4.36 -3.32 -32.24
C ILE A 379 -2.98 -2.70 -32.52
N ASN A 380 -2.20 -2.44 -31.47
CA ASN A 380 -0.92 -1.77 -31.57
C ASN A 380 0.15 -2.65 -32.22
N TYR A 381 0.16 -3.94 -31.88
CA TYR A 381 1.13 -4.95 -32.28
C TYR A 381 0.38 -6.25 -32.65
N PRO A 382 -0.32 -6.29 -33.81
CA PRO A 382 -1.17 -7.43 -34.19
C PRO A 382 -0.42 -8.75 -34.43
N ASP A 383 0.89 -8.67 -34.61
CA ASP A 383 1.78 -9.81 -34.84
C ASP A 383 2.52 -10.25 -33.56
N GLU A 384 2.16 -9.71 -32.39
CA GLU A 384 2.80 -10.03 -31.12
C GLU A 384 1.78 -10.36 -30.03
N ASP A 385 2.06 -11.38 -29.22
CA ASP A 385 1.16 -11.85 -28.16
C ASP A 385 1.86 -11.88 -26.80
N TRP A 386 2.21 -10.70 -26.30
CA TRP A 386 2.79 -10.54 -24.95
C TRP A 386 1.73 -10.60 -23.85
N GLU A 387 1.93 -11.48 -22.87
CA GLU A 387 1.10 -11.57 -21.67
C GLU A 387 1.36 -10.38 -20.72
N ASN A 388 0.32 -9.93 -20.02
CA ASN A 388 0.42 -8.92 -18.98
C ASN A 388 1.17 -9.44 -17.75
N ILE A 389 1.67 -8.50 -16.96
CA ILE A 389 2.01 -8.69 -15.55
C ILE A 389 1.06 -7.81 -14.74
N LEU A 390 0.47 -8.37 -13.69
CA LEU A 390 -0.43 -7.63 -12.81
C LEU A 390 0.19 -7.54 -11.42
N MET A 391 0.62 -6.34 -11.05
CA MET A 391 1.16 -6.03 -9.73
C MET A 391 0.15 -5.22 -8.94
N GLY A 392 -0.06 -5.53 -7.67
CA GLY A 392 -1.02 -4.81 -6.85
C GLY A 392 -0.46 -4.48 -5.47
N TYR A 393 -0.46 -3.20 -5.11
CA TYR A 393 0.04 -2.74 -3.81
C TYR A 393 -1.11 -2.70 -2.79
N SER A 394 -0.95 -3.31 -1.62
CA SER A 394 -1.97 -3.31 -0.57
C SER A 394 -3.32 -3.86 -1.07
N MET A 395 -4.42 -3.11 -0.89
CA MET A 395 -5.74 -3.39 -1.48
C MET A 395 -5.66 -3.74 -2.98
N GLY A 396 -4.70 -3.16 -3.70
CA GLY A 396 -4.49 -3.39 -5.12
C GLY A 396 -4.23 -4.85 -5.49
N GLY A 397 -3.54 -5.61 -4.65
CA GLY A 397 -3.33 -7.04 -4.89
C GLY A 397 -4.62 -7.84 -4.72
N GLN A 398 -5.47 -7.48 -3.75
CA GLN A 398 -6.80 -8.10 -3.63
C GLN A 398 -7.71 -7.76 -4.82
N ASN A 399 -7.68 -6.51 -5.29
CA ASN A 399 -8.40 -6.12 -6.51
C ASN A 399 -7.93 -6.93 -7.72
N ALA A 400 -6.62 -7.13 -7.86
CA ALA A 400 -6.02 -7.92 -8.91
C ALA A 400 -6.41 -9.41 -8.82
N ARG A 401 -6.36 -9.99 -7.63
CA ARG A 401 -6.83 -11.36 -7.34
C ARG A 401 -8.29 -11.55 -7.74
N TYR A 402 -9.18 -10.65 -7.30
CA TYR A 402 -10.60 -10.69 -7.66
C TYR A 402 -10.78 -10.57 -9.19
N ALA A 403 -10.09 -9.62 -9.82
CA ALA A 403 -10.18 -9.39 -11.25
C ALA A 403 -9.78 -10.62 -12.07
N LEU A 404 -8.67 -11.26 -11.71
CA LEU A 404 -8.17 -12.46 -12.39
C LEU A 404 -9.13 -13.64 -12.19
N LEU A 405 -9.53 -13.95 -10.94
CA LEU A 405 -10.50 -15.02 -10.64
C LEU A 405 -11.81 -14.86 -11.42
N LYS A 406 -12.31 -13.63 -11.49
CA LYS A 406 -13.51 -13.30 -12.27
C LYS A 406 -13.32 -13.58 -13.76
N LEU A 407 -12.20 -13.14 -14.33
CA LEU A 407 -11.89 -13.36 -15.74
C LEU A 407 -11.67 -14.85 -16.04
N GLU A 408 -11.02 -15.59 -15.15
CA GLU A 408 -10.86 -17.05 -15.28
C GLU A 408 -12.22 -17.75 -15.27
N LYS A 409 -13.11 -17.39 -14.34
CA LYS A 409 -14.49 -17.92 -14.32
C LYS A 409 -15.25 -17.60 -15.60
N GLU A 410 -15.30 -16.32 -15.99
CA GLU A 410 -15.98 -15.87 -17.22
C GLU A 410 -15.43 -16.59 -18.46
N HIS A 411 -14.13 -16.79 -18.51
CA HIS A 411 -13.46 -17.48 -19.59
C HIS A 411 -13.85 -18.97 -19.65
N MET A 412 -13.84 -19.65 -18.50
CA MET A 412 -14.11 -21.08 -18.43
C MET A 412 -15.59 -21.44 -18.61
N GLU A 413 -16.50 -20.61 -18.10
CA GLU A 413 -17.93 -20.95 -18.01
C GLU A 413 -18.80 -20.20 -19.01
N ALA A 414 -18.41 -18.99 -19.42
CA ALA A 414 -19.17 -18.15 -20.35
C ALA A 414 -18.48 -17.96 -21.70
N GLY A 415 -17.28 -18.53 -21.89
CA GLY A 415 -16.50 -18.38 -23.12
C GLY A 415 -15.99 -16.95 -23.32
N GLY A 416 -15.83 -16.17 -22.24
CA GLY A 416 -15.19 -14.85 -22.30
C GLY A 416 -13.72 -14.92 -22.74
N ASP A 417 -13.10 -13.78 -23.01
CA ASP A 417 -11.67 -13.74 -23.34
C ASP A 417 -10.79 -14.14 -22.14
N HIS A 418 -9.68 -14.85 -22.40
CA HIS A 418 -8.66 -15.08 -21.37
C HIS A 418 -8.07 -13.74 -20.91
N HIS A 419 -7.73 -13.61 -19.63
CA HIS A 419 -7.15 -12.37 -19.09
C HIS A 419 -5.74 -12.05 -19.63
N HIS A 420 -5.13 -12.99 -20.36
CA HIS A 420 -3.80 -12.91 -21.00
C HIS A 420 -2.74 -12.27 -20.08
N THR A 421 -2.64 -12.78 -18.85
CA THR A 421 -1.70 -12.36 -17.79
C THR A 421 -0.91 -13.59 -17.37
N ARG A 422 0.40 -13.48 -17.21
CA ARG A 422 1.25 -14.63 -16.82
C ARG A 422 1.72 -14.60 -15.38
N LEU A 423 1.77 -13.41 -14.78
CA LEU A 423 2.36 -13.19 -13.46
C LEU A 423 1.45 -12.26 -12.66
N TYR A 424 1.08 -12.71 -11.46
CA TYR A 424 0.37 -11.95 -10.45
C TYR A 424 1.29 -11.70 -9.26
N VAL A 425 1.50 -10.41 -8.94
CA VAL A 425 2.40 -9.96 -7.87
C VAL A 425 1.64 -9.11 -6.84
N PRO A 426 1.05 -9.71 -5.80
CA PRO A 426 0.61 -8.96 -4.64
C PRO A 426 1.80 -8.41 -3.87
N PHE A 427 1.89 -7.09 -3.80
CA PHE A 427 2.87 -6.38 -3.01
C PHE A 427 2.21 -5.96 -1.70
N ASP A 428 2.57 -6.64 -0.63
CA ASP A 428 2.13 -6.39 0.73
C ASP A 428 0.61 -6.25 0.78
N SER A 429 -0.10 -7.29 0.32
CA SER A 429 -1.55 -7.27 0.11
C SER A 429 -2.30 -8.00 1.24
N PRO A 430 -3.36 -7.42 1.84
CA PRO A 430 -4.01 -8.01 3.03
C PRO A 430 -4.93 -9.19 2.70
N HIS A 431 -4.39 -10.34 2.27
CA HIS A 431 -5.19 -11.49 1.85
C HIS A 431 -6.05 -12.11 2.97
N HIS A 432 -5.57 -12.07 4.22
CA HIS A 432 -6.37 -12.41 5.40
C HIS A 432 -6.93 -11.18 6.13
N GLY A 433 -6.64 -9.98 5.62
CA GLY A 433 -7.05 -8.70 6.18
C GLY A 433 -5.89 -7.87 6.75
N ALA A 434 -6.15 -6.59 6.98
CA ALA A 434 -5.23 -5.62 7.58
C ALA A 434 -5.58 -5.37 9.05
N ASN A 435 -4.56 -5.09 9.86
CA ASN A 435 -4.71 -4.72 11.26
C ASN A 435 -4.85 -3.21 11.40
N ILE A 436 -6.07 -2.73 11.63
CA ILE A 436 -6.29 -1.44 12.26
C ILE A 436 -6.49 -1.74 13.76
N PRO A 437 -5.59 -1.32 14.64
CA PRO A 437 -5.61 -1.73 16.04
C PRO A 437 -6.91 -1.38 16.74
N LEU A 438 -7.45 -2.32 17.52
CA LEU A 438 -8.75 -2.12 18.17
C LEU A 438 -8.78 -0.93 19.14
N PHE A 439 -7.65 -0.59 19.79
CA PHE A 439 -7.61 0.59 20.66
C PHE A 439 -7.73 1.89 19.84
N ALA A 440 -7.22 1.92 18.61
CA ALA A 440 -7.29 3.07 17.72
C ALA A 440 -8.74 3.24 17.22
N GLN A 441 -9.35 2.14 16.75
CA GLN A 441 -10.76 2.10 16.40
C GLN A 441 -11.67 2.55 17.56
N ALA A 442 -11.38 2.10 18.78
CA ALA A 442 -12.11 2.49 20.00
C ALA A 442 -11.92 3.99 20.32
N THR A 443 -10.73 4.55 20.06
CA THR A 443 -10.47 5.98 20.20
C THR A 443 -11.31 6.77 19.20
N TYR A 444 -11.28 6.43 17.92
CA TYR A 444 -12.05 7.12 16.88
C TYR A 444 -13.54 7.09 17.20
N LYS A 445 -14.08 5.91 17.53
CA LYS A 445 -15.48 5.74 17.91
C LYS A 445 -15.88 6.50 19.18
N THR A 446 -14.98 6.64 20.15
CA THR A 446 -15.27 7.35 21.41
C THR A 446 -15.32 8.87 21.20
N PHE A 447 -14.54 9.40 20.26
CA PHE A 447 -14.41 10.84 20.03
C PHE A 447 -15.07 11.32 18.72
N SER A 448 -15.65 10.43 17.91
CA SER A 448 -16.22 10.78 16.59
C SER A 448 -17.34 11.81 16.64
N ASN A 449 -18.02 11.95 17.78
CA ASN A 449 -19.08 12.94 17.97
C ASN A 449 -18.58 14.24 18.63
N THR A 450 -17.32 14.32 19.05
CA THR A 450 -16.76 15.47 19.77
C THR A 450 -15.49 16.05 19.14
N ASN A 451 -14.91 15.36 18.16
CA ASN A 451 -13.70 15.79 17.46
C ASN A 451 -13.80 15.42 15.97
N ILE A 452 -13.65 16.41 15.08
CA ILE A 452 -13.81 16.21 13.63
C ILE A 452 -12.74 15.26 13.07
N VAL A 453 -11.51 15.32 13.56
CA VAL A 453 -10.43 14.42 13.10
C VAL A 453 -10.77 12.96 13.45
N ALA A 454 -11.30 12.72 14.66
CA ALA A 454 -11.80 11.40 15.06
C ALA A 454 -13.04 10.98 14.25
N GLY A 455 -13.93 11.92 13.91
CA GLY A 455 -15.09 11.69 13.05
C GLY A 455 -14.68 11.21 11.66
N ILE A 456 -13.75 11.91 11.02
CA ILE A 456 -13.19 11.57 9.71
C ILE A 456 -12.47 10.21 9.76
N ALA A 457 -11.61 9.98 10.74
CA ALA A 457 -10.92 8.69 10.90
C ALA A 457 -11.91 7.52 11.11
N TYR A 458 -12.99 7.77 11.88
CA TYR A 458 -14.06 6.79 12.06
C TYR A 458 -14.86 6.55 10.78
N SER A 459 -15.13 7.58 9.98
CA SER A 459 -15.78 7.46 8.67
C SER A 459 -14.96 6.64 7.67
N SER A 460 -13.63 6.79 7.67
CA SER A 460 -12.74 5.94 6.87
C SER A 460 -12.74 4.49 7.36
N LEU A 461 -12.79 4.25 8.68
CA LEU A 461 -12.82 2.90 9.23
C LEU A 461 -14.04 2.08 8.78
N ILE A 462 -15.16 2.75 8.47
CA ILE A 462 -16.43 2.11 8.08
C ILE A 462 -16.76 2.26 6.59
N ASP A 463 -15.79 2.70 5.79
CA ASP A 463 -15.98 2.72 4.34
C ASP A 463 -15.94 1.30 3.74
N PRO A 464 -16.52 1.08 2.55
CA PRO A 464 -16.64 -0.26 1.97
C PRO A 464 -15.31 -1.03 1.89
N ALA A 465 -14.24 -0.40 1.39
CA ALA A 465 -12.93 -1.04 1.29
C ALA A 465 -12.38 -1.48 2.66
N SER A 466 -12.49 -0.61 3.67
CA SER A 466 -12.00 -0.89 5.02
C SER A 466 -12.79 -2.00 5.68
N THR A 467 -14.11 -2.07 5.46
CA THR A 467 -14.95 -3.16 5.96
C THR A 467 -14.68 -4.49 5.26
N ASP A 468 -14.28 -4.49 3.99
CA ASP A 468 -13.90 -5.72 3.27
C ASP A 468 -12.55 -6.28 3.73
N MET A 469 -11.66 -5.44 4.27
CA MET A 469 -10.27 -5.80 4.56
C MET A 469 -9.91 -5.87 6.05
N GLY A 470 -10.73 -5.37 6.97
CA GLY A 470 -10.37 -5.33 8.39
C GLY A 470 -10.34 -6.70 9.06
N LEU A 471 -9.23 -7.07 9.72
CA LEU A 471 -9.13 -8.30 10.52
C LEU A 471 -10.14 -8.33 11.68
N TYR A 472 -10.28 -7.20 12.37
CA TYR A 472 -11.29 -7.00 13.41
C TYR A 472 -11.94 -5.63 13.26
N SER A 473 -13.21 -5.56 13.64
CA SER A 473 -13.99 -4.32 13.66
C SER A 473 -14.51 -4.00 15.05
N ILE A 474 -14.35 -2.75 15.50
CA ILE A 474 -14.96 -2.24 16.74
C ILE A 474 -16.50 -2.14 16.67
N ASN A 475 -17.04 -2.33 15.47
CA ASN A 475 -18.47 -2.32 15.16
C ASN A 475 -19.06 -3.73 15.06
N SER A 476 -18.23 -4.76 14.87
CA SER A 476 -18.65 -6.15 14.70
C SER A 476 -18.13 -7.01 15.85
N TYR A 477 -19.03 -7.40 16.74
CA TYR A 477 -18.66 -8.02 18.02
C TYR A 477 -19.78 -8.88 18.62
N THR A 478 -19.39 -9.77 19.53
CA THR A 478 -20.29 -10.40 20.50
C THR A 478 -20.10 -9.75 21.87
N ASP A 479 -21.17 -9.20 22.44
CA ASP A 479 -21.13 -8.62 23.79
C ASP A 479 -21.13 -9.74 24.86
N LEU A 480 -20.28 -9.60 25.88
CA LEU A 480 -20.20 -10.52 27.02
C LEU A 480 -21.10 -10.06 28.19
N PRO A 481 -21.44 -10.95 29.16
CA PRO A 481 -22.32 -10.59 30.29
C PRO A 481 -21.86 -9.38 31.12
N GLY A 482 -20.57 -9.05 31.13
CA GLY A 482 -20.03 -7.87 31.83
C GLY A 482 -20.20 -6.54 31.07
N THR A 483 -20.74 -6.56 29.85
CA THR A 483 -20.95 -5.35 29.03
C THR A 483 -22.01 -4.42 29.65
N ASN A 484 -21.77 -3.11 29.60
CA ASN A 484 -22.74 -2.06 29.89
C ASN A 484 -22.38 -0.80 29.08
N ILE A 485 -23.04 0.33 29.32
CA ILE A 485 -22.79 1.55 28.54
C ILE A 485 -21.37 2.13 28.73
N PHE A 486 -20.77 1.94 29.91
CA PHE A 486 -19.46 2.50 30.30
C PHE A 486 -18.30 1.52 30.12
N ARG A 487 -18.54 0.22 30.28
CA ARG A 487 -17.56 -0.85 30.08
C ARG A 487 -18.09 -1.83 29.06
N LYS A 488 -17.45 -1.89 27.89
CA LYS A 488 -17.75 -2.83 26.82
C LYS A 488 -16.79 -4.00 26.91
N GLU A 489 -17.30 -5.16 27.27
CA GLU A 489 -16.56 -6.43 27.27
C GLU A 489 -17.05 -7.25 26.08
N ARG A 490 -16.16 -7.53 25.12
CA ARG A 490 -16.54 -7.98 23.78
C ARG A 490 -15.58 -9.02 23.22
N ILE A 491 -16.10 -9.86 22.34
CA ILE A 491 -15.32 -10.65 21.40
C ILE A 491 -15.42 -9.93 20.05
N PRO A 492 -14.32 -9.38 19.51
CA PRO A 492 -14.33 -8.72 18.21
C PRO A 492 -14.33 -9.75 17.08
N HIS A 493 -14.95 -9.39 15.97
CA HIS A 493 -14.99 -10.20 14.74
C HIS A 493 -14.60 -9.33 13.53
N PRO A 494 -14.21 -9.93 12.40
CA PRO A 494 -14.23 -9.24 11.12
C PRO A 494 -15.63 -8.65 10.84
N ASP A 495 -15.68 -7.65 9.96
CA ASP A 495 -16.96 -7.14 9.49
C ASP A 495 -17.70 -8.20 8.65
N SER A 496 -19.04 -8.12 8.58
CA SER A 496 -19.81 -9.03 7.72
C SER A 496 -19.39 -8.91 6.27
N ASN A 497 -19.03 -7.70 5.80
CA ASN A 497 -18.58 -7.50 4.43
C ASN A 497 -17.26 -8.25 4.15
N ALA A 498 -16.31 -8.26 5.09
CA ALA A 498 -15.09 -9.07 4.96
C ALA A 498 -15.41 -10.57 4.89
N ILE A 499 -16.35 -11.05 5.71
CA ILE A 499 -16.77 -12.46 5.69
C ILE A 499 -17.43 -12.79 4.34
N ASP A 500 -18.33 -11.95 3.87
CA ASP A 500 -19.04 -12.14 2.59
C ASP A 500 -18.07 -12.13 1.41
N TYR A 501 -17.09 -11.21 1.39
CA TYR A 501 -16.05 -11.17 0.37
C TYR A 501 -15.19 -12.45 0.37
N GLN A 502 -14.76 -12.92 1.55
CA GLN A 502 -13.96 -14.16 1.64
C GLN A 502 -14.78 -15.38 1.21
N ASN A 503 -16.08 -15.41 1.54
CA ASN A 503 -16.98 -16.46 1.08
C ASN A 503 -17.15 -16.41 -0.44
N GLU A 504 -17.43 -15.25 -1.03
CA GLU A 504 -17.53 -15.06 -2.49
C GLU A 504 -16.26 -15.57 -3.19
N ILE A 505 -15.08 -15.16 -2.72
CA ILE A 505 -13.80 -15.63 -3.28
C ILE A 505 -13.65 -17.15 -3.17
N ALA A 506 -14.14 -17.75 -2.08
CA ALA A 506 -14.00 -19.18 -1.79
C ALA A 506 -15.13 -20.06 -2.36
N SER A 507 -16.20 -19.51 -2.93
CA SER A 507 -17.30 -20.28 -3.49
C SER A 507 -17.63 -19.91 -4.93
N ASP A 508 -17.56 -18.62 -5.26
CA ASP A 508 -18.19 -18.11 -6.47
C ASP A 508 -17.24 -18.16 -7.67
N PHE A 509 -15.93 -18.25 -7.49
CA PHE A 509 -14.97 -18.30 -8.61
C PHE A 509 -14.46 -19.69 -8.97
N HIS A 510 -15.03 -20.74 -8.38
CA HIS A 510 -14.64 -22.12 -8.70
C HIS A 510 -15.02 -22.50 -10.15
N HIS A 511 -14.04 -22.99 -10.90
CA HIS A 511 -14.16 -23.59 -12.22
C HIS A 511 -13.33 -24.89 -12.28
N HIS A 512 -13.32 -25.59 -13.43
CA HIS A 512 -12.69 -26.92 -13.59
C HIS A 512 -11.19 -26.98 -13.22
N TYR A 513 -10.48 -25.86 -13.36
CA TYR A 513 -9.03 -25.74 -13.07
C TYR A 513 -8.76 -25.07 -11.72
N SER A 514 -9.78 -24.68 -10.98
CA SER A 514 -9.59 -24.15 -9.64
C SER A 514 -9.11 -25.29 -8.74
N ASN A 515 -8.03 -25.04 -8.01
CA ASN A 515 -7.60 -25.93 -6.94
C ASN A 515 -8.71 -25.98 -5.87
N THR A 516 -8.98 -27.15 -5.27
CA THR A 516 -10.05 -27.26 -4.25
C THR A 516 -9.55 -27.78 -2.91
N GLY A 517 -8.34 -28.36 -2.87
CA GLY A 517 -7.78 -29.01 -1.68
C GLY A 517 -6.76 -28.19 -0.90
N ASP A 518 -6.37 -27.01 -1.38
CA ASP A 518 -5.25 -26.24 -0.81
C ASP A 518 -5.54 -24.72 -0.79
N THR A 519 -4.53 -23.92 -0.41
CA THR A 519 -4.70 -22.46 -0.28
C THR A 519 -4.91 -21.75 -1.62
N ARG A 520 -4.49 -22.36 -2.75
CA ARG A 520 -4.67 -21.79 -4.10
C ARG A 520 -6.11 -21.75 -4.54
N LYS A 521 -7.04 -22.44 -3.86
CA LYS A 521 -8.47 -22.46 -4.21
C LYS A 521 -9.11 -21.09 -4.35
N THR A 522 -8.51 -20.12 -3.69
CA THR A 522 -8.98 -18.74 -3.65
C THR A 522 -8.07 -17.79 -4.43
N PHE A 523 -7.16 -18.29 -5.26
CA PHE A 523 -6.18 -17.51 -6.03
C PHE A 523 -6.25 -17.88 -7.52
N PRO A 524 -5.80 -16.98 -8.42
CA PRO A 524 -5.85 -17.24 -9.86
C PRO A 524 -5.03 -18.48 -10.24
N ALA A 525 -5.60 -19.30 -11.11
CA ALA A 525 -5.03 -20.58 -11.53
C ALA A 525 -4.20 -20.49 -12.82
N PHE A 526 -4.37 -19.44 -13.63
CA PHE A 526 -3.71 -19.31 -14.93
C PHE A 526 -2.48 -18.40 -14.89
N THR A 527 -2.15 -17.85 -13.72
CA THR A 527 -0.95 -17.05 -13.46
C THR A 527 0.04 -17.80 -12.58
N ARG A 528 1.33 -17.49 -12.76
CA ARG A 528 2.31 -17.66 -11.69
C ARG A 528 2.04 -16.63 -10.60
N ASN A 529 2.07 -17.06 -9.34
CA ASN A 529 1.71 -16.22 -8.19
C ASN A 529 2.94 -15.99 -7.30
N VAL A 530 3.38 -14.74 -7.18
CA VAL A 530 4.59 -14.36 -6.43
C VAL A 530 4.28 -13.23 -5.46
N ALA A 531 4.48 -13.43 -4.15
CA ALA A 531 4.12 -12.43 -3.15
C ALA A 531 5.33 -11.70 -2.56
N VAL A 532 5.12 -10.44 -2.22
CA VAL A 532 6.07 -9.61 -1.48
C VAL A 532 5.42 -9.18 -0.17
N SER A 533 6.14 -9.29 0.95
CA SER A 533 5.81 -8.67 2.22
C SER A 533 6.78 -7.53 2.51
N THR A 534 6.29 -6.43 3.09
CA THR A 534 7.16 -5.39 3.64
C THR A 534 7.56 -5.65 5.11
N GLY A 535 7.10 -6.76 5.68
CA GLY A 535 7.45 -7.15 7.03
C GLY A 535 8.80 -7.85 7.13
N SER A 536 9.41 -7.73 8.31
CA SER A 536 10.53 -8.62 8.66
C SER A 536 10.04 -10.05 8.84
N TYR A 537 10.76 -11.02 8.26
CA TYR A 537 10.46 -12.44 8.46
C TYR A 537 10.95 -12.99 9.80
N LYS A 538 11.85 -12.30 10.52
CA LYS A 538 12.49 -12.84 11.72
C LYS A 538 12.32 -12.00 12.98
N ASP A 539 11.98 -10.72 12.85
CA ASP A 539 11.95 -9.83 14.00
C ASP A 539 10.90 -10.26 15.02
N ASP A 540 11.30 -10.35 16.28
CA ASP A 540 10.37 -10.40 17.39
C ASP A 540 10.04 -8.97 17.83
N TYR A 541 8.78 -8.57 17.70
CA TYR A 541 8.32 -7.23 18.09
C TYR A 541 8.51 -6.95 19.59
N ASN A 542 8.54 -7.98 20.45
CA ASN A 542 8.83 -7.80 21.86
C ASN A 542 10.29 -7.38 22.05
N ASP A 543 11.23 -8.09 21.45
CA ASP A 543 12.66 -7.82 21.64
C ASP A 543 13.10 -6.54 20.91
N LYS A 544 12.62 -6.35 19.69
CA LYS A 544 12.99 -5.20 18.84
C LYS A 544 12.33 -3.90 19.29
N TRP A 545 11.00 -3.92 19.46
CA TRP A 545 10.20 -2.71 19.71
C TRP A 545 9.75 -2.55 21.15
N ASN A 546 10.10 -3.49 22.04
CA ASN A 546 9.57 -3.57 23.39
C ASN A 546 8.03 -3.66 23.34
N LEU A 547 7.44 -4.41 22.41
CA LEU A 547 5.99 -4.52 22.23
C LEU A 547 5.51 -5.94 22.59
N TYR A 548 4.77 -6.08 23.69
CA TYR A 548 4.28 -7.37 24.20
C TYR A 548 2.79 -7.33 24.52
N PRO A 549 2.13 -8.49 24.67
CA PRO A 549 0.68 -8.55 24.88
C PRO A 549 0.22 -7.74 26.09
N GLY A 550 -0.79 -6.91 25.87
CA GLY A 550 -1.39 -6.09 26.93
C GLY A 550 -0.50 -4.94 27.42
N LYS A 551 0.63 -4.66 26.74
CA LYS A 551 1.51 -3.55 27.05
C LYS A 551 0.73 -2.24 27.06
N LEU A 552 1.01 -1.39 28.06
CA LEU A 552 0.58 0.00 28.06
C LEU A 552 1.31 0.74 26.93
N LEU A 553 0.58 1.25 25.95
CA LEU A 553 1.15 1.94 24.79
C LEU A 553 1.20 3.45 24.99
N PHE A 554 0.13 3.99 25.58
CA PHE A 554 0.03 5.40 25.90
C PHE A 554 -0.80 5.59 27.15
N SER A 555 -0.40 6.54 27.99
CA SER A 555 -1.18 6.99 29.13
C SER A 555 -1.24 8.51 29.18
N GLN A 556 -2.38 9.01 29.64
CA GLN A 556 -2.62 10.43 29.80
C GLN A 556 -3.24 10.64 31.17
N ASN A 557 -2.43 11.15 32.09
CA ASN A 557 -2.82 11.61 33.41
C ASN A 557 -2.52 13.09 33.48
N ALA A 558 -3.52 13.92 33.23
CA ALA A 558 -3.32 15.35 33.03
C ALA A 558 -4.37 16.18 33.77
N PRO A 559 -4.04 17.42 34.18
CA PRO A 559 -5.04 18.34 34.70
C PRO A 559 -6.05 18.67 33.59
N GLY A 560 -7.31 18.35 33.84
CA GLY A 560 -8.46 18.71 33.00
C GLY A 560 -8.97 20.10 33.33
N ILE A 561 -8.09 21.10 33.28
CA ILE A 561 -8.47 22.50 33.52
C ILE A 561 -9.29 22.96 32.31
N THR A 562 -10.47 23.50 32.54
CA THR A 562 -11.21 24.25 31.53
C THR A 562 -11.31 25.70 32.00
N PRO A 563 -11.66 26.66 31.14
CA PRO A 563 -11.85 28.05 31.58
C PRO A 563 -12.89 28.24 32.69
N TYR A 564 -13.73 27.24 32.95
CA TYR A 564 -14.91 27.32 33.82
C TYR A 564 -15.04 26.14 34.80
N GLY A 565 -13.97 25.36 34.97
CA GLY A 565 -13.96 24.18 35.80
C GLY A 565 -12.56 23.58 35.96
N VAL A 566 -12.43 22.70 36.94
CA VAL A 566 -11.20 21.94 37.17
C VAL A 566 -11.51 20.46 37.10
N GLY A 567 -10.56 19.68 36.63
CA GLY A 567 -10.76 18.26 36.42
C GLY A 567 -9.45 17.50 36.31
N VAL A 568 -9.57 16.21 36.09
CA VAL A 568 -8.45 15.30 35.80
C VAL A 568 -8.86 14.42 34.64
N VAL A 569 -7.97 14.31 33.66
CA VAL A 569 -8.08 13.39 32.53
C VAL A 569 -7.26 12.15 32.88
N ASN A 570 -7.87 10.97 32.77
CA ASN A 570 -7.22 9.69 33.01
C ASN A 570 -7.57 8.71 31.89
N ARG A 571 -6.66 8.56 30.94
CA ARG A 571 -6.85 7.75 29.74
C ARG A 571 -5.67 6.84 29.49
N ASP A 572 -5.91 5.67 28.91
CA ASP A 572 -4.86 4.82 28.37
C ASP A 572 -5.34 3.97 27.20
N ILE A 573 -4.38 3.58 26.39
CA ILE A 573 -4.53 2.54 25.38
C ILE A 573 -3.47 1.46 25.60
N LYS A 574 -3.83 0.22 25.29
CA LYS A 574 -2.98 -0.94 25.44
C LYS A 574 -2.98 -1.77 24.17
N ALA A 575 -1.87 -2.47 23.93
CA ALA A 575 -1.79 -3.50 22.91
C ALA A 575 -2.80 -4.60 23.21
N SER A 576 -3.27 -5.25 22.15
CA SER A 576 -4.13 -6.43 22.26
C SER A 576 -3.46 -7.53 23.09
N HIS A 577 -4.27 -8.34 23.77
CA HIS A 577 -3.82 -9.47 24.56
C HIS A 577 -4.84 -10.59 24.44
N TYR A 578 -4.39 -11.72 23.90
CA TYR A 578 -5.25 -12.86 23.69
C TYR A 578 -5.58 -13.52 25.04
N SER A 579 -6.86 -13.72 25.30
CA SER A 579 -7.33 -14.47 26.46
C SER A 579 -8.67 -15.10 26.15
N THR A 580 -8.82 -16.37 26.50
CA THR A 580 -10.07 -17.14 26.37
C THR A 580 -10.92 -17.11 27.63
N SER A 581 -10.38 -16.66 28.77
CA SER A 581 -11.03 -16.72 30.07
C SER A 581 -11.35 -15.35 30.67
N SER A 582 -10.70 -14.27 30.22
CA SER A 582 -10.91 -12.94 30.78
C SER A 582 -10.67 -11.82 29.76
N PRO A 583 -11.63 -10.92 29.54
CA PRO A 583 -11.42 -9.77 28.65
C PRO A 583 -10.26 -8.87 29.12
N SER A 584 -9.40 -8.48 28.18
CA SER A 584 -8.26 -7.59 28.39
C SER A 584 -8.59 -6.16 27.95
N ARG A 585 -8.22 -5.15 28.75
CA ARG A 585 -8.53 -3.75 28.43
C ARG A 585 -7.62 -3.24 27.31
N ILE A 586 -8.21 -2.71 26.25
CA ILE A 586 -7.48 -2.07 25.13
C ILE A 586 -7.59 -0.55 25.14
N PHE A 587 -8.66 0.01 25.71
CA PHE A 587 -8.92 1.45 25.78
C PHE A 587 -9.60 1.81 27.09
N ARG A 588 -9.18 2.93 27.68
CA ARG A 588 -9.81 3.54 28.84
C ARG A 588 -9.89 5.05 28.69
N ARG A 589 -11.08 5.58 28.99
CA ARG A 589 -11.36 6.97 29.30
C ARG A 589 -12.06 7.04 30.66
N ARG A 590 -11.46 7.75 31.61
CA ARG A 590 -12.03 8.07 32.92
C ARG A 590 -11.72 9.52 33.25
N ASP A 591 -12.49 10.43 32.68
CA ASP A 591 -12.30 11.85 32.95
C ASP A 591 -13.20 12.27 34.13
N PHE A 592 -12.71 13.18 34.95
CA PHE A 592 -13.46 13.80 36.03
C PHE A 592 -13.42 15.31 35.88
N TYR A 593 -14.57 15.96 36.06
CA TYR A 593 -14.66 17.42 36.04
C TYR A 593 -15.56 17.92 37.17
N ILE A 594 -15.23 19.11 37.67
CA ILE A 594 -16.11 19.93 38.48
C ILE A 594 -16.52 21.10 37.60
N ALA A 595 -17.75 21.07 37.10
CA ALA A 595 -18.34 22.16 36.32
C ALA A 595 -19.48 22.79 37.13
N VAL A 596 -19.38 24.09 37.41
CA VAL A 596 -20.41 24.83 38.20
C VAL A 596 -20.72 24.10 39.53
N PHE A 597 -19.69 23.65 40.24
CA PHE A 597 -19.78 22.87 41.50
C PHE A 597 -20.44 21.49 41.40
N ILE A 598 -20.74 21.00 40.19
CA ILE A 598 -21.30 19.66 39.97
C ILE A 598 -20.15 18.71 39.58
N PRO A 599 -19.90 17.64 40.34
CA PRO A 599 -18.94 16.61 39.97
C PRO A 599 -19.50 15.73 38.84
N LEU A 600 -18.71 15.54 37.78
CA LEU A 600 -19.04 14.77 36.59
C LEU A 600 -17.98 13.71 36.33
N TYR A 601 -18.42 12.55 35.89
CA TYR A 601 -17.54 11.45 35.51
C TYR A 601 -17.84 11.04 34.08
N ILE A 602 -16.86 11.12 33.19
CA ILE A 602 -16.98 10.60 31.83
C ILE A 602 -16.22 9.29 31.77
N ARG A 603 -16.93 8.20 31.49
CA ARG A 603 -16.37 6.85 31.53
C ARG A 603 -16.67 6.08 30.25
N LYS A 604 -15.61 5.62 29.60
CA LYS A 604 -15.69 4.64 28.52
C LYS A 604 -14.52 3.68 28.56
N GLU A 605 -14.78 2.39 28.53
CA GLU A 605 -13.76 1.34 28.52
C GLU A 605 -14.13 0.28 27.49
N TYR A 606 -13.14 -0.17 26.73
CA TYR A 606 -13.25 -1.32 25.84
C TYR A 606 -12.29 -2.41 26.30
N HIS A 607 -12.84 -3.60 26.48
CA HIS A 607 -12.16 -4.81 26.88
C HIS A 607 -12.46 -5.90 25.84
N MET A 608 -11.43 -6.60 25.40
CA MET A 608 -11.51 -7.60 24.33
C MET A 608 -11.13 -8.98 24.85
N GLN A 609 -11.91 -9.98 24.49
CA GLN A 609 -11.62 -11.40 24.68
C GLN A 609 -11.44 -12.05 23.31
N ASN A 610 -10.58 -13.06 23.20
CA ASN A 610 -10.25 -13.73 21.93
C ASN A 610 -9.74 -12.79 20.81
N ALA A 611 -9.28 -11.58 21.14
CA ALA A 611 -8.60 -10.72 20.19
C ALA A 611 -7.16 -11.20 20.02
N TYR A 612 -6.82 -11.68 18.82
CA TYR A 612 -5.44 -11.97 18.46
C TYR A 612 -4.57 -10.72 18.58
N GLU A 613 -3.29 -10.95 18.81
CA GLU A 613 -2.31 -9.94 19.18
C GLU A 613 -1.72 -9.27 17.93
N TRP A 614 -2.56 -8.97 16.94
CA TRP A 614 -2.18 -8.46 15.62
C TRP A 614 -1.28 -7.23 15.68
N ASP A 615 -1.43 -6.40 16.71
CA ASP A 615 -0.58 -5.22 16.97
C ASP A 615 0.92 -5.57 17.07
N LEU A 616 1.24 -6.83 17.38
CA LEU A 616 2.56 -7.40 17.61
C LEU A 616 3.02 -8.34 16.48
N ALA A 617 2.20 -8.56 15.45
CA ALA A 617 2.52 -9.48 14.38
C ALA A 617 3.76 -9.02 13.61
N GLN A 618 4.59 -9.96 13.17
CA GLN A 618 5.58 -9.68 12.11
C GLN A 618 4.85 -9.14 10.89
N GLY A 619 5.41 -8.14 10.20
CA GLY A 619 4.66 -7.46 9.15
C GLY A 619 5.11 -6.04 8.89
N GLY A 620 4.56 -5.46 7.81
CA GLY A 620 4.69 -4.04 7.50
C GLY A 620 3.96 -3.18 8.52
N TYR A 621 4.53 -2.04 8.89
CA TYR A 621 3.96 -1.15 9.91
C TYR A 621 3.22 0.04 9.30
N LYS A 622 2.37 0.69 10.10
CA LYS A 622 1.79 2.00 9.75
C LYS A 622 1.61 2.86 11.00
N THR A 623 2.46 3.87 11.16
CA THR A 623 2.41 4.76 12.34
C THR A 623 1.20 5.70 12.34
N LEU A 624 0.55 5.92 11.19
CA LEU A 624 -0.58 6.84 11.02
C LEU A 624 -1.72 6.60 12.00
N PHE A 625 -2.07 5.35 12.30
CA PHE A 625 -3.18 5.03 13.20
C PHE A 625 -2.87 5.28 14.69
N TYR A 626 -1.59 5.40 15.03
CA TYR A 626 -1.13 5.61 16.39
C TYR A 626 -0.77 7.08 16.61
N ASP A 627 0.23 7.56 15.88
CA ASP A 627 0.86 8.88 16.08
C ASP A 627 0.59 9.85 14.92
N GLY A 628 -0.18 9.44 13.91
CA GLY A 628 -0.46 10.27 12.74
C GLY A 628 -1.10 11.62 13.06
N LEU A 629 -0.61 12.68 12.40
CA LEU A 629 -1.21 14.00 12.47
C LEU A 629 -2.62 14.05 11.87
N ALA A 630 -2.93 13.12 10.95
CA ALA A 630 -4.21 12.99 10.27
C ALA A 630 -5.24 12.12 11.01
N GLY A 631 -5.10 11.95 12.34
CA GLY A 631 -6.05 11.21 13.16
C GLY A 631 -5.52 9.97 13.87
N GLY A 632 -4.23 9.92 14.18
CA GLY A 632 -3.70 8.89 15.08
C GLY A 632 -4.34 8.94 16.47
N ALA A 633 -4.52 7.77 17.09
CA ALA A 633 -5.17 7.66 18.38
C ALA A 633 -4.49 8.50 19.48
N THR A 634 -3.15 8.55 19.52
CA THR A 634 -2.41 9.34 20.52
C THR A 634 -2.59 10.84 20.27
N THR A 635 -2.62 11.28 19.00
CA THR A 635 -2.93 12.66 18.61
C THR A 635 -4.31 13.07 19.12
N ILE A 636 -5.36 12.30 18.82
CA ILE A 636 -6.73 12.59 19.27
C ILE A 636 -6.80 12.67 20.81
N LEU A 637 -6.13 11.75 21.51
CA LEU A 637 -6.09 11.77 22.98
C LEU A 637 -5.40 13.05 23.50
N ARG A 638 -4.26 13.44 22.91
CA ARG A 638 -3.48 14.63 23.27
C ARG A 638 -4.24 15.94 23.07
N LEU A 639 -4.98 16.08 21.96
CA LEU A 639 -5.84 17.24 21.71
C LEU A 639 -6.84 17.45 22.85
N GLY A 640 -7.34 16.37 23.44
CA GLY A 640 -8.27 16.43 24.57
C GLY A 640 -7.67 16.73 25.95
N ALA A 641 -6.37 17.04 26.08
CA ALA A 641 -5.74 17.39 27.37
C ALA A 641 -4.43 18.22 27.25
N PHE A 642 -4.48 19.39 26.60
CA PHE A 642 -3.34 20.33 26.49
C PHE A 642 -2.06 19.72 25.88
N GLY A 643 -2.20 18.70 25.04
CA GLY A 643 -1.05 17.99 24.46
C GLY A 643 -0.33 17.03 25.40
N PHE A 644 -0.74 16.91 26.67
CA PHE A 644 -0.10 16.01 27.62
C PHE A 644 -0.32 14.53 27.26
N GLY A 645 0.65 13.69 27.60
CA GLY A 645 0.52 12.23 27.51
C GLY A 645 1.85 11.55 27.20
N THR A 646 2.05 10.39 27.82
CA THR A 646 3.29 9.62 27.74
C THR A 646 3.11 8.44 26.80
N LYS A 647 4.00 8.34 25.80
CA LYS A 647 4.16 7.19 24.91
C LYS A 647 5.12 6.17 25.57
N TYR A 648 4.85 4.88 25.44
CA TYR A 648 5.62 3.79 26.10
C TYR A 648 6.17 2.74 25.13
N TYR A 649 5.91 2.87 23.84
CA TYR A 649 6.52 2.07 22.78
C TYR A 649 7.55 2.93 22.04
N LYS A 650 8.50 2.30 21.36
CA LYS A 650 9.54 3.04 20.64
C LYS A 650 8.99 3.51 19.29
N ASP A 651 8.75 2.58 18.39
CA ASP A 651 8.63 2.94 16.97
C ASP A 651 7.34 2.38 16.37
N GLU A 652 7.29 1.08 16.11
CA GLU A 652 6.37 0.54 15.12
C GLU A 652 5.43 -0.54 15.65
N THR A 653 4.29 -0.60 15.00
CA THR A 653 3.20 -1.52 15.28
C THR A 653 2.67 -2.06 13.97
N SER A 654 2.40 -3.36 13.95
CA SER A 654 2.02 -4.05 12.73
C SER A 654 0.70 -3.54 12.19
N PHE A 655 0.71 -3.14 10.92
CA PHE A 655 -0.48 -2.82 10.16
C PHE A 655 -0.84 -3.97 9.23
N LEU A 656 0.15 -4.53 8.56
CA LEU A 656 -0.04 -5.66 7.67
C LEU A 656 0.77 -6.86 8.14
N PRO A 657 0.14 -7.80 8.87
CA PRO A 657 0.80 -9.03 9.29
C PRO A 657 1.38 -9.82 8.11
N LEU A 658 2.59 -10.33 8.26
CA LEU A 658 3.32 -11.13 7.27
C LEU A 658 2.50 -12.35 6.85
N VAL A 659 1.90 -13.04 7.82
CA VAL A 659 0.99 -14.17 7.57
C VAL A 659 -0.21 -13.78 6.69
N SER A 660 -0.70 -12.54 6.81
CA SER A 660 -1.77 -12.03 5.94
C SER A 660 -1.25 -11.67 4.55
N SER A 661 -0.08 -10.99 4.47
CA SER A 661 0.52 -10.59 3.20
C SER A 661 0.92 -11.75 2.29
N LEU A 662 1.41 -12.85 2.89
CA LEU A 662 1.85 -14.06 2.20
C LEU A 662 0.78 -15.16 2.20
N ALA A 663 -0.45 -14.83 2.64
CA ALA A 663 -1.58 -15.75 2.70
C ALA A 663 -1.20 -17.11 3.33
N ILE A 664 -0.45 -17.06 4.43
CA ILE A 664 -0.04 -18.25 5.19
C ILE A 664 -1.30 -18.88 5.76
N ASN A 665 -1.48 -20.17 5.53
CA ASN A 665 -2.66 -20.92 5.92
C ASN A 665 -3.03 -20.66 7.40
N PRO A 666 -4.27 -20.26 7.70
CA PRO A 666 -4.76 -20.06 9.06
C PRO A 666 -4.41 -21.17 10.04
N THR A 667 -4.34 -22.44 9.60
CA THR A 667 -3.97 -23.57 10.45
C THR A 667 -2.60 -23.41 11.12
N GLU A 668 -1.68 -22.67 10.50
CA GLU A 668 -0.35 -22.37 11.06
C GLU A 668 -0.42 -21.39 12.24
N TRP A 669 -1.48 -20.59 12.35
CA TRP A 669 -1.63 -19.50 13.33
C TRP A 669 -2.96 -19.48 14.10
N GLU A 670 -3.78 -20.54 14.01
CA GLU A 670 -5.09 -20.73 14.67
C GLU A 670 -5.08 -20.58 16.21
N ASN A 671 -3.90 -20.62 16.83
CA ASN A 671 -3.71 -20.44 18.28
C ASN A 671 -3.02 -19.12 18.65
N ASN A 672 -3.24 -18.05 17.86
CA ASN A 672 -2.54 -16.77 17.99
C ASN A 672 -1.02 -16.92 17.82
N ASN A 673 -0.57 -17.90 17.03
CA ASN A 673 0.83 -18.07 16.63
C ASN A 673 1.15 -17.20 15.41
N ILE A 674 0.95 -15.89 15.55
CA ILE A 674 1.05 -14.90 14.48
C ILE A 674 2.50 -14.51 14.14
N LYS A 675 3.48 -15.14 14.81
CA LYS A 675 4.91 -15.07 14.46
C LYS A 675 5.23 -16.26 13.57
N TYR A 676 5.70 -15.98 12.36
CA TYR A 676 5.94 -17.01 11.37
C TYR A 676 7.26 -16.74 10.66
N ASN A 677 8.31 -17.43 11.10
CA ASN A 677 9.65 -17.26 10.55
C ASN A 677 9.83 -18.08 9.27
N LEU A 678 10.00 -17.38 8.14
CA LEU A 678 10.06 -18.01 6.81
C LEU A 678 11.28 -18.91 6.61
N GLN A 679 12.40 -18.65 7.28
CA GLN A 679 13.59 -19.51 7.20
C GLN A 679 13.42 -20.80 8.01
N THR A 680 12.95 -20.70 9.25
CA THR A 680 12.79 -21.90 10.12
C THR A 680 11.65 -22.80 9.67
N ASN A 681 10.76 -22.29 8.81
CA ASN A 681 9.70 -23.05 8.15
C ASN A 681 10.05 -23.35 6.68
N ASP A 682 11.32 -23.30 6.29
CA ASP A 682 11.84 -23.71 4.97
C ASP A 682 11.21 -23.03 3.74
N LEU A 683 10.65 -21.82 3.89
CA LEU A 683 10.09 -21.03 2.78
C LEU A 683 11.13 -20.13 2.09
N PHE A 684 12.33 -19.99 2.66
CA PHE A 684 13.43 -19.12 2.19
C PHE A 684 14.58 -19.88 1.52
N ILE A 685 14.28 -21.02 0.92
CA ILE A 685 15.23 -21.77 0.08
C ILE A 685 15.16 -21.20 -1.33
N ALA A 686 16.25 -20.59 -1.81
CA ALA A 686 16.31 -19.95 -3.12
C ALA A 686 16.88 -20.85 -4.23
N GLY A 687 17.37 -22.03 -3.87
CA GLY A 687 17.96 -22.96 -4.83
C GLY A 687 18.65 -24.13 -4.15
N LEU A 688 19.34 -24.93 -4.96
CA LEU A 688 20.11 -26.09 -4.53
C LEU A 688 21.55 -25.95 -5.03
N THR A 689 22.50 -26.33 -4.18
CA THR A 689 23.91 -26.50 -4.56
C THR A 689 24.06 -27.66 -5.56
N PRO A 690 25.19 -27.79 -6.29
CA PRO A 690 25.44 -28.94 -7.14
C PRO A 690 25.38 -30.29 -6.42
N SER A 691 25.65 -30.31 -5.10
CA SER A 691 25.52 -31.49 -4.23
C SER A 691 24.10 -31.75 -3.73
N GLY A 692 23.12 -30.92 -4.11
CA GLY A 692 21.71 -31.03 -3.74
C GLY A 692 21.34 -30.43 -2.38
N SER A 693 22.25 -29.69 -1.73
CA SER A 693 21.97 -29.01 -0.44
C SER A 693 21.23 -27.68 -0.65
N ASN A 694 20.32 -27.34 0.26
CA ASN A 694 19.52 -26.12 0.22
C ASN A 694 20.39 -24.85 0.32
N ILE A 695 20.10 -23.88 -0.56
CA ILE A 695 20.65 -22.53 -0.49
C ILE A 695 19.59 -21.65 0.18
N VAL A 696 19.81 -21.31 1.45
CA VAL A 696 18.90 -20.46 2.24
C VAL A 696 19.29 -19.00 2.08
N THR A 697 18.33 -18.11 1.85
CA THR A 697 18.57 -16.66 1.75
C THR A 697 17.84 -15.88 2.84
N ASN A 698 18.13 -14.58 2.96
CA ASN A 698 17.50 -13.69 3.94
C ASN A 698 16.37 -12.84 3.35
N ASN A 699 15.99 -13.03 2.07
CA ASN A 699 15.07 -12.12 1.40
C ASN A 699 13.96 -12.83 0.62
N TYR A 700 14.22 -14.01 0.09
CA TYR A 700 13.24 -14.73 -0.71
C TYR A 700 13.46 -16.24 -0.72
N GLY A 701 12.45 -16.97 -1.18
CA GLY A 701 12.59 -18.38 -1.51
C GLY A 701 11.43 -18.91 -2.33
N TYR A 702 11.58 -20.17 -2.72
CA TYR A 702 10.61 -20.95 -3.48
C TYR A 702 10.09 -22.06 -2.55
N PRO A 703 8.87 -21.92 -2.01
CA PRO A 703 8.29 -22.85 -1.02
C PRO A 703 8.36 -24.33 -1.41
N ASN A 704 8.28 -24.65 -2.70
CA ASN A 704 8.38 -26.02 -3.21
C ASN A 704 9.72 -26.70 -2.90
N LEU A 705 10.79 -25.96 -2.63
CA LEU A 705 12.09 -26.56 -2.28
C LEU A 705 12.14 -27.07 -0.83
N GLY A 706 11.47 -26.38 0.08
CA GLY A 706 11.31 -26.83 1.47
C GLY A 706 10.17 -27.83 1.65
N HIS A 707 9.10 -27.64 0.88
CA HIS A 707 7.84 -28.37 0.98
C HIS A 707 7.39 -28.91 -0.39
N PRO A 708 8.13 -29.87 -0.97
CA PRO A 708 7.94 -30.32 -2.35
C PRO A 708 6.59 -31.00 -2.63
N SER A 709 5.88 -31.45 -1.58
CA SER A 709 4.58 -32.12 -1.72
C SER A 709 3.38 -31.30 -1.25
N ASP A 710 3.62 -30.25 -0.47
CA ASP A 710 2.58 -29.61 0.36
C ASP A 710 2.77 -28.10 0.57
N HIS A 711 3.71 -27.45 -0.12
CA HIS A 711 3.88 -26.00 0.00
C HIS A 711 2.58 -25.21 -0.26
N PHE A 712 1.71 -25.67 -1.16
CA PHE A 712 0.40 -25.04 -1.38
C PHE A 712 -0.61 -25.24 -0.25
N ASN A 713 -0.37 -26.17 0.69
CA ASN A 713 -1.10 -26.22 1.94
C ASN A 713 -0.64 -25.12 2.91
N ILE A 714 0.55 -24.53 2.69
CA ILE A 714 1.13 -23.48 3.54
C ILE A 714 0.83 -22.10 2.96
N THR A 715 1.10 -21.88 1.67
CA THR A 715 0.93 -20.59 0.99
C THR A 715 0.57 -20.80 -0.48
N PRO A 716 -0.29 -19.96 -1.08
CA PRO A 716 -0.70 -20.10 -2.48
C PRO A 716 0.36 -19.62 -3.49
N PHE A 717 1.51 -19.17 -3.00
CA PHE A 717 2.56 -18.53 -3.78
C PHE A 717 3.70 -19.49 -4.11
N GLU A 718 4.15 -19.47 -5.36
CA GLU A 718 5.30 -20.25 -5.82
C GLU A 718 6.64 -19.61 -5.43
N ALA A 719 6.62 -18.31 -5.12
CA ALA A 719 7.75 -17.60 -4.56
C ALA A 719 7.26 -16.53 -3.58
N VAL A 720 8.04 -16.32 -2.52
CA VAL A 720 7.76 -15.33 -1.49
C VAL A 720 9.00 -14.47 -1.23
N TYR A 721 8.78 -13.18 -1.01
CA TYR A 721 9.79 -12.22 -0.55
C TYR A 721 9.36 -11.60 0.77
N ALA A 722 10.30 -11.45 1.70
CA ALA A 722 10.18 -10.61 2.88
C ALA A 722 11.57 -10.18 3.33
N ASP A 723 11.69 -9.03 3.98
CA ASP A 723 13.00 -8.46 4.29
C ASP A 723 13.49 -8.88 5.69
N ILE A 724 14.75 -8.58 6.03
CA ILE A 724 15.23 -8.64 7.43
C ILE A 724 14.68 -7.46 8.24
N HIS A 725 14.39 -6.34 7.57
CA HIS A 725 13.81 -5.15 8.17
C HIS A 725 12.29 -5.10 8.00
N SER A 726 11.60 -4.39 8.88
CA SER A 726 10.20 -4.01 8.65
C SER A 726 10.18 -2.64 7.99
N TRP A 727 9.31 -2.46 7.00
CA TRP A 727 9.17 -1.21 6.26
C TRP A 727 7.76 -0.61 6.42
N ASP A 728 7.63 0.71 6.22
CA ASP A 728 6.33 1.38 6.24
C ASP A 728 5.51 0.77 5.11
N HIS A 729 4.34 0.25 5.46
CA HIS A 729 3.43 -0.41 4.55
C HIS A 729 3.27 0.42 3.27
N ILE A 730 3.76 -0.15 2.17
CA ILE A 730 3.79 0.36 0.79
C ILE A 730 4.43 1.75 0.58
N VAL A 731 5.13 2.29 1.58
CA VAL A 731 5.85 3.57 1.52
C VAL A 731 7.30 3.37 1.99
N MET A 732 7.96 2.32 1.48
CA MET A 732 9.26 1.86 2.03
C MET A 732 10.36 2.94 2.03
N LYS A 733 10.36 3.86 1.04
CA LYS A 733 11.30 4.99 1.00
C LYS A 733 11.23 5.87 2.26
N LYS A 734 10.04 6.00 2.84
CA LYS A 734 9.86 6.79 4.07
C LYS A 734 10.64 6.20 5.25
N THR A 735 10.74 4.88 5.35
CA THR A 735 11.55 4.21 6.38
C THR A 735 13.04 4.55 6.23
N VAL A 736 13.54 4.66 4.99
CA VAL A 736 14.91 5.13 4.72
C VAL A 736 15.12 6.55 5.23
N ASP A 737 14.18 7.44 4.91
CA ASP A 737 14.24 8.85 5.31
C ASP A 737 14.10 9.04 6.84
N GLU A 738 13.31 8.21 7.52
CA GLU A 738 13.01 8.36 8.97
C GLU A 738 14.06 7.76 9.91
N TYR A 739 14.69 6.64 9.55
CA TYR A 739 15.55 5.89 10.48
C TYR A 739 17.05 5.98 10.15
N GLY A 740 17.44 6.30 8.90
CA GLY A 740 18.84 6.51 8.50
C GLY A 740 19.78 5.28 8.59
N ASP A 741 19.36 4.21 9.28
CA ASP A 741 20.09 2.94 9.43
C ASP A 741 19.95 2.02 8.20
N VAL A 742 19.03 2.37 7.28
CA VAL A 742 18.81 1.73 5.98
C VAL A 742 19.04 2.73 4.87
N THR A 743 19.51 2.27 3.72
CA THR A 743 19.93 3.06 2.57
C THR A 743 19.21 2.61 1.30
N SER A 744 19.32 3.37 0.21
CA SER A 744 18.68 2.99 -1.07
C SER A 744 19.19 1.65 -1.62
N SER A 745 20.39 1.19 -1.25
CA SER A 745 20.89 -0.13 -1.65
C SER A 745 20.17 -1.29 -0.99
N ASP A 746 19.45 -1.06 0.13
CA ASP A 746 18.65 -2.10 0.78
C ASP A 746 17.42 -2.51 -0.05
N PHE A 747 17.06 -1.73 -1.09
CA PHE A 747 16.06 -2.14 -2.07
C PHE A 747 16.61 -3.14 -3.10
N ASN A 748 17.93 -3.32 -3.22
CA ASN A 748 18.52 -4.15 -4.26
C ASN A 748 18.01 -5.61 -4.27
N PRO A 749 17.90 -6.32 -3.13
CA PRO A 749 17.37 -7.68 -3.12
C PRO A 749 15.94 -7.76 -3.65
N LEU A 750 15.07 -6.84 -3.22
CA LEU A 750 13.68 -6.75 -3.71
C LEU A 750 13.63 -6.49 -5.21
N VAL A 751 14.39 -5.50 -5.68
CA VAL A 751 14.41 -5.11 -7.08
C VAL A 751 14.94 -6.24 -7.95
N ASN A 752 16.03 -6.89 -7.54
CA ASN A 752 16.62 -8.02 -8.26
C ASN A 752 15.67 -9.22 -8.29
N PHE A 753 15.01 -9.55 -7.18
CA PHE A 753 14.00 -10.60 -7.11
C PHE A 753 12.86 -10.34 -8.09
N LEU A 754 12.24 -9.15 -8.02
CA LEU A 754 11.10 -8.80 -8.88
C LEU A 754 11.48 -8.72 -10.35
N VAL A 755 12.63 -8.12 -10.69
CA VAL A 755 13.13 -8.10 -12.08
C VAL A 755 13.36 -9.51 -12.61
N ASN A 756 13.91 -10.41 -11.80
CA ASN A 756 14.15 -11.80 -12.21
C ASN A 756 12.87 -12.62 -12.40
N GLU A 757 11.82 -12.37 -11.60
CA GLU A 757 10.50 -13.00 -11.81
C GLU A 757 9.75 -12.41 -13.03
N VAL A 758 9.98 -11.13 -13.34
CA VAL A 758 9.41 -10.48 -14.52
C VAL A 758 10.13 -10.89 -15.80
N GLU A 759 11.44 -10.72 -15.89
CA GLU A 759 12.24 -10.99 -17.10
C GLU A 759 13.61 -11.54 -16.72
N ALA A 760 13.75 -12.86 -16.79
CA ALA A 760 15.01 -13.55 -16.52
C ALA A 760 15.90 -13.64 -17.78
N ASP A 761 17.22 -13.66 -17.58
CA ASP A 761 18.18 -14.00 -18.63
C ASP A 761 17.93 -15.39 -19.22
N GLU A 762 17.54 -16.33 -18.37
CA GLU A 762 17.17 -17.69 -18.72
C GLU A 762 15.73 -17.94 -18.27
N VAL A 763 14.84 -18.12 -19.23
CA VAL A 763 13.43 -18.42 -18.97
C VAL A 763 13.22 -19.92 -19.06
N ALA A 764 12.82 -20.52 -17.95
CA ALA A 764 12.49 -21.93 -17.87
C ALA A 764 10.98 -22.11 -17.71
N LEU A 765 10.38 -22.87 -18.62
CA LEU A 765 8.94 -23.09 -18.70
C LEU A 765 8.65 -24.57 -18.44
N GLN A 766 8.10 -24.85 -17.25
CA GLN A 766 7.71 -26.18 -16.80
C GLN A 766 6.39 -26.15 -16.05
N ASN A 767 5.82 -27.32 -15.83
CA ASN A 767 4.57 -27.58 -15.11
C ASN A 767 3.43 -26.67 -15.53
N LYS A 768 3.25 -26.57 -16.85
CA LYS A 768 2.25 -25.67 -17.44
C LYS A 768 1.64 -26.32 -18.67
N VAL A 769 0.32 -26.28 -18.72
CA VAL A 769 -0.45 -26.71 -19.88
C VAL A 769 -1.07 -25.47 -20.54
N ILE A 770 -0.68 -25.22 -21.79
CA ILE A 770 -1.18 -24.08 -22.56
C ILE A 770 -2.28 -24.55 -23.52
N GLY A 771 -3.37 -23.80 -23.59
CA GLY A 771 -4.47 -24.08 -24.51
C GLY A 771 -5.47 -25.14 -24.03
N GLU A 772 -5.42 -25.54 -22.75
CA GLU A 772 -6.43 -26.42 -22.13
C GLU A 772 -7.63 -25.64 -21.58
N ASN A 773 -7.46 -24.34 -21.34
CA ASN A 773 -8.39 -23.50 -20.59
C ASN A 773 -9.56 -22.97 -21.43
N HIS A 774 -9.98 -23.67 -22.50
CA HIS A 774 -10.92 -23.14 -23.50
C HIS A 774 -12.02 -24.15 -23.85
N ILE A 775 -12.92 -24.44 -22.90
CA ILE A 775 -13.92 -25.51 -23.07
C ILE A 775 -15.03 -25.14 -24.08
N LEU A 776 -15.27 -23.85 -24.33
CA LEU A 776 -16.52 -23.40 -24.99
C LEU A 776 -16.38 -22.81 -26.39
N SER A 777 -15.17 -22.54 -26.90
CA SER A 777 -14.96 -21.94 -28.23
C SER A 777 -13.96 -22.73 -29.08
N PRO A 778 -14.41 -23.45 -30.12
CA PRO A 778 -13.53 -24.29 -30.95
C PRO A 778 -12.53 -23.50 -31.81
N ASP A 779 -12.83 -22.23 -32.09
CA ASP A 779 -11.98 -21.34 -32.89
C ASP A 779 -11.00 -20.52 -32.04
N TYR A 780 -11.14 -20.55 -30.71
CA TYR A 780 -10.23 -19.84 -29.83
C TYR A 780 -8.80 -20.39 -29.95
N ARG A 781 -7.83 -19.49 -29.88
CA ARG A 781 -6.41 -19.82 -29.80
C ARG A 781 -5.76 -19.03 -28.68
N TYR A 782 -5.08 -19.72 -27.77
CA TYR A 782 -4.24 -19.07 -26.77
C TYR A 782 -2.89 -18.78 -27.37
N LYS A 783 -2.64 -17.51 -27.65
CA LYS A 783 -1.36 -17.05 -28.16
C LYS A 783 -0.51 -16.50 -27.03
N ALA A 784 0.77 -16.85 -26.98
CA ALA A 784 1.71 -16.25 -26.05
C ALA A 784 3.15 -16.27 -26.56
N TRP A 785 3.91 -15.22 -26.24
CA TRP A 785 5.32 -15.06 -26.57
C TRP A 785 6.21 -15.20 -25.34
N TYR A 786 7.24 -16.05 -25.43
CA TYR A 786 8.27 -16.22 -24.41
C TYR A 786 9.64 -15.84 -24.94
N LYS A 787 10.31 -14.92 -24.24
CA LYS A 787 11.64 -14.43 -24.57
C LYS A 787 12.60 -14.73 -23.43
N GLY A 788 13.85 -15.05 -23.76
CA GLY A 788 14.98 -15.06 -22.82
C GLY A 788 16.21 -14.47 -23.47
N TRP A 789 17.07 -13.78 -22.72
CA TRP A 789 18.27 -13.15 -23.30
C TRP A 789 19.30 -14.20 -23.70
N LYS A 790 19.61 -15.11 -22.78
CA LYS A 790 20.56 -16.20 -22.99
C LYS A 790 19.85 -17.47 -23.46
N LYS A 791 18.75 -17.83 -22.80
CA LYS A 791 18.12 -19.14 -23.02
C LYS A 791 16.61 -19.10 -22.76
N VAL A 792 15.84 -19.83 -23.57
CA VAL A 792 14.50 -20.30 -23.18
C VAL A 792 14.52 -21.82 -23.15
N SER A 793 14.04 -22.42 -22.06
CA SER A 793 14.02 -23.87 -21.88
C SER A 793 12.60 -24.34 -21.64
N PHE A 794 12.21 -25.46 -22.24
CA PHE A 794 10.94 -26.14 -22.01
C PHE A 794 11.21 -27.57 -21.55
N GLY A 795 10.48 -28.07 -20.57
CA GLY A 795 10.66 -29.45 -20.07
C GLY A 795 10.00 -29.65 -18.71
N SER A 796 10.24 -30.80 -18.09
CA SER A 796 9.59 -31.16 -16.82
C SER A 796 10.41 -30.99 -15.56
N ASN A 797 11.73 -30.82 -15.67
CA ASN A 797 12.60 -30.61 -14.52
C ASN A 797 13.81 -29.76 -14.92
N ILE A 798 13.54 -28.51 -15.30
CA ILE A 798 14.51 -27.59 -15.91
C ILE A 798 14.76 -26.35 -15.06
N THR A 799 13.94 -26.11 -14.04
CA THR A 799 14.11 -25.06 -13.03
C THR A 799 13.63 -25.56 -11.67
N TYR A 800 14.25 -25.01 -10.63
CA TYR A 800 13.84 -25.21 -9.24
C TYR A 800 12.71 -24.25 -8.81
N LYS A 801 12.49 -23.17 -9.55
CA LYS A 801 11.57 -22.06 -9.18
C LYS A 801 10.09 -22.41 -9.23
N THR A 802 9.76 -23.50 -9.89
CA THR A 802 8.41 -23.99 -10.15
C THR A 802 8.45 -25.49 -9.90
N ASP A 803 7.32 -26.06 -9.48
CA ASP A 803 7.21 -27.51 -9.34
C ASP A 803 7.62 -28.24 -10.63
N PRO A 804 8.28 -29.41 -10.53
CA PRO A 804 8.50 -30.27 -11.68
C PRO A 804 7.17 -30.72 -12.31
N GLY A 805 7.12 -30.74 -13.64
CA GLY A 805 5.94 -31.15 -14.39
C GLY A 805 6.06 -30.80 -15.87
N ASP A 806 5.39 -31.55 -16.73
CA ASP A 806 5.51 -31.38 -18.18
C ASP A 806 5.05 -29.97 -18.65
N TYR A 807 5.67 -29.49 -19.73
CA TYR A 807 5.20 -28.33 -20.47
C TYR A 807 4.48 -28.80 -21.74
N ILE A 808 3.16 -28.62 -21.76
CA ILE A 808 2.29 -29.20 -22.79
C ILE A 808 1.56 -28.07 -23.53
N ILE A 809 1.72 -28.01 -24.85
CA ILE A 809 0.93 -27.14 -25.71
C ILE A 809 -0.22 -27.97 -26.30
N LYS A 810 -1.45 -27.69 -25.88
CA LYS A 810 -2.67 -28.35 -26.36
C LYS A 810 -3.08 -27.84 -27.74
N LYS A 811 -4.08 -28.47 -28.34
CA LYS A 811 -4.60 -28.14 -29.68
C LYS A 811 -4.89 -26.65 -29.94
N THR A 812 -5.31 -25.89 -28.93
CA THR A 812 -5.62 -24.46 -29.09
C THR A 812 -4.46 -23.53 -28.72
N GLY A 813 -3.34 -24.07 -28.23
CA GLY A 813 -2.16 -23.30 -27.89
C GLY A 813 -1.36 -22.91 -29.14
N ASP A 814 -0.87 -21.69 -29.15
CA ASP A 814 -0.05 -21.11 -30.20
C ASP A 814 1.10 -20.31 -29.53
N ILE A 815 2.24 -20.97 -29.41
CA ILE A 815 3.37 -20.44 -28.64
C ILE A 815 4.49 -20.03 -29.56
N THR A 816 4.95 -18.79 -29.40
CA THR A 816 6.19 -18.32 -30.00
C THR A 816 7.25 -18.16 -28.92
N SER A 817 8.45 -18.66 -29.18
CA SER A 817 9.57 -18.55 -28.26
C SER A 817 10.86 -18.19 -28.96
N PHE A 818 11.64 -17.29 -28.36
CA PHE A 818 12.94 -16.94 -28.91
C PHE A 818 13.94 -16.51 -27.84
N SER A 819 15.22 -16.60 -28.19
CA SER A 819 16.31 -16.08 -27.37
C SER A 819 17.51 -15.63 -28.19
N GLY A 820 18.42 -14.90 -27.55
CA GLY A 820 19.71 -14.57 -28.17
C GLY A 820 20.64 -15.76 -28.30
N GLY A 821 20.64 -16.66 -27.30
CA GLY A 821 21.55 -17.81 -27.25
C GLY A 821 20.95 -19.11 -27.78
N ALA A 822 20.04 -19.72 -27.00
CA ALA A 822 19.46 -21.03 -27.29
C ALA A 822 17.97 -21.14 -26.89
N VAL A 823 17.19 -21.91 -27.64
CA VAL A 823 15.87 -22.42 -27.22
C VAL A 823 16.00 -23.93 -27.10
N THR A 824 15.84 -24.48 -25.89
CA THR A 824 16.03 -25.91 -25.62
C THR A 824 14.73 -26.60 -25.27
N LEU A 825 14.54 -27.78 -25.86
CA LEU A 825 13.40 -28.65 -25.61
C LEU A 825 13.94 -29.89 -24.90
N GLU A 826 13.72 -29.95 -23.60
CA GLU A 826 14.15 -31.02 -22.71
C GLU A 826 13.01 -32.05 -22.53
N PRO A 827 13.27 -33.23 -21.92
CA PRO A 827 12.22 -34.17 -21.58
C PRO A 827 11.06 -33.51 -20.84
N GLY A 828 9.82 -33.87 -21.20
CA GLY A 828 8.60 -33.27 -20.66
C GLY A 828 8.01 -32.14 -21.52
N PHE A 829 8.65 -31.76 -22.64
CA PHE A 829 8.03 -30.88 -23.64
C PHE A 829 7.18 -31.66 -24.64
N SER A 830 5.94 -31.23 -24.88
CA SER A 830 5.09 -31.80 -25.94
C SER A 830 4.12 -30.79 -26.57
N VAL A 831 3.76 -31.04 -27.83
CA VAL A 831 2.75 -30.28 -28.58
C VAL A 831 1.72 -31.25 -29.15
N GLU A 832 0.46 -31.05 -28.79
CA GLU A 832 -0.68 -31.83 -29.29
C GLU A 832 -0.98 -31.49 -30.75
N ALA A 833 -1.49 -32.46 -31.51
CA ALA A 833 -1.90 -32.25 -32.90
C ALA A 833 -2.90 -31.07 -33.02
N GLY A 834 -2.52 -30.06 -33.81
CA GLY A 834 -3.27 -28.83 -34.03
C GLY A 834 -2.77 -27.63 -33.21
N GLY A 835 -1.99 -27.86 -32.16
CA GLY A 835 -1.24 -26.81 -31.48
C GLY A 835 -0.08 -26.30 -32.32
N THR A 836 0.34 -25.05 -32.09
CA THR A 836 1.43 -24.40 -32.81
C THR A 836 2.57 -24.06 -31.86
N PHE A 837 3.80 -24.34 -32.29
CA PHE A 837 5.01 -23.95 -31.59
C PHE A 837 6.03 -23.43 -32.59
N LEU A 838 6.40 -22.16 -32.45
CA LEU A 838 7.45 -21.51 -33.21
C LEU A 838 8.61 -21.20 -32.26
N ALA A 839 9.80 -21.71 -32.58
CA ALA A 839 11.02 -21.40 -31.86
C ALA A 839 12.11 -20.89 -32.80
N TYR A 840 12.80 -19.81 -32.42
CA TYR A 840 13.92 -19.28 -33.21
C TYR A 840 14.97 -18.60 -32.33
N ILE A 841 16.19 -18.47 -32.86
CA ILE A 841 17.26 -17.70 -32.24
C ILE A 841 17.34 -16.35 -32.91
N ASP A 842 17.22 -15.28 -32.13
CA ASP A 842 17.37 -13.92 -32.60
C ASP A 842 18.63 -13.31 -31.98
N GLN A 843 19.73 -13.34 -32.72
CA GLN A 843 21.03 -12.87 -32.25
C GLN A 843 21.06 -11.35 -32.00
N THR A 844 20.09 -10.58 -32.50
CA THR A 844 19.97 -9.16 -32.14
C THR A 844 19.66 -8.96 -30.64
N HIS A 845 19.23 -10.03 -29.97
CA HIS A 845 18.98 -10.10 -28.53
C HIS A 845 20.14 -10.73 -27.74
N ARG A 846 21.33 -10.98 -28.33
CA ARG A 846 22.50 -11.51 -27.58
C ARG A 846 23.21 -10.48 -26.71
N ASP A 847 23.28 -9.25 -27.18
CA ASP A 847 24.04 -8.20 -26.52
C ASP A 847 23.07 -7.25 -25.81
N ASN A 848 23.12 -7.26 -24.48
CA ASN A 848 22.34 -6.38 -23.58
C ASN A 848 22.57 -4.88 -23.90
N SER A 849 23.58 -4.55 -24.71
CA SER A 849 24.02 -3.19 -25.04
C SER A 849 23.12 -2.43 -26.02
N ALA A 850 22.22 -3.10 -26.76
CA ALA A 850 21.37 -2.41 -27.74
C ALA A 850 20.20 -1.63 -27.11
N TRP A 851 19.79 -1.96 -25.88
CA TRP A 851 18.65 -1.33 -25.20
C TRP A 851 19.00 -0.29 -24.13
N TYR A 852 20.27 -0.22 -23.68
CA TYR A 852 20.75 0.90 -22.86
C TYR A 852 20.79 2.24 -23.62
N ASN A 853 20.55 2.23 -24.94
CA ASN A 853 20.42 3.43 -25.77
C ASN A 853 18.99 4.03 -25.74
N CYS A 854 18.31 4.01 -24.59
CA CYS A 854 17.34 5.06 -24.27
C CYS A 854 18.14 6.35 -23.98
N ASN A 855 18.70 6.94 -25.05
CA ASN A 855 19.51 8.16 -24.97
C ASN A 855 18.68 9.28 -24.31
N ASN A 856 19.20 9.78 -23.18
CA ASN A 856 18.68 10.81 -22.27
C ASN A 856 17.88 10.31 -21.04
N TYR A 857 18.43 9.37 -20.27
CA TYR A 857 18.08 9.27 -18.84
C TYR A 857 19.33 9.61 -18.01
N ASP A 858 19.39 10.83 -17.48
CA ASP A 858 20.43 11.30 -16.53
C ASP A 858 20.00 11.03 -15.08
N GLY A 859 19.41 9.85 -14.83
CA GLY A 859 19.24 9.29 -13.48
C GLY A 859 20.59 9.18 -12.78
N PRO A 860 20.64 9.16 -11.43
CA PRO A 860 21.85 9.46 -10.69
C PRO A 860 23.00 8.57 -11.15
N ARG A 861 23.99 9.21 -11.82
CA ARG A 861 25.34 8.69 -11.92
C ARG A 861 25.77 8.52 -10.48
N ASP A 862 25.67 7.29 -10.02
CA ASP A 862 26.22 6.88 -8.76
C ASP A 862 27.72 7.19 -8.84
N THR A 863 28.15 8.18 -8.07
CA THR A 863 29.57 8.44 -7.86
C THR A 863 30.16 7.47 -6.85
N GLY A 864 29.42 6.45 -6.41
CA GLY A 864 29.98 5.21 -5.93
C GLY A 864 30.31 4.33 -7.14
N GLN A 865 31.55 3.84 -7.22
CA GLN A 865 31.89 2.77 -8.13
C GLN A 865 30.81 1.68 -8.05
N ILE A 866 30.09 1.44 -9.14
CA ILE A 866 29.46 0.15 -9.38
C ILE A 866 30.63 -0.83 -9.43
N SER A 867 30.98 -1.40 -8.28
CA SER A 867 31.67 -2.67 -8.30
C SER A 867 30.72 -3.65 -8.98
N ASN A 868 31.27 -4.51 -9.82
CA ASN A 868 30.56 -5.58 -10.52
C ASN A 868 30.08 -6.66 -9.53
N ASN A 869 29.42 -6.28 -8.44
CA ASN A 869 29.05 -7.16 -7.34
C ASN A 869 27.67 -7.80 -7.53
N ILE A 870 27.29 -8.05 -8.78
CA ILE A 870 26.38 -9.16 -9.10
C ILE A 870 27.17 -10.48 -9.17
N ASP A 871 28.51 -10.41 -9.30
CA ASP A 871 29.38 -11.59 -9.23
C ASP A 871 29.69 -12.00 -7.76
N ASP A 872 29.67 -11.08 -6.79
CA ASP A 872 30.11 -11.36 -5.40
C ASP A 872 29.17 -12.26 -4.56
N TYR A 873 27.89 -12.42 -4.91
CA TYR A 873 27.02 -13.43 -4.26
C TYR A 873 27.01 -14.78 -4.98
N LEU A 874 27.69 -14.87 -6.13
CA LEU A 874 27.98 -16.13 -6.82
C LEU A 874 29.42 -16.61 -6.56
N GLU A 875 30.31 -15.74 -6.06
CA GLU A 875 31.71 -16.08 -5.78
C GLU A 875 31.93 -16.81 -4.43
N ASP A 876 31.05 -16.66 -3.43
CA ASP A 876 31.17 -17.39 -2.15
C ASP A 876 30.78 -18.89 -2.23
N PHE A 877 30.38 -19.37 -3.41
CA PHE A 877 30.23 -20.82 -3.70
C PHE A 877 31.40 -21.43 -4.49
N ASN A 878 32.41 -20.64 -4.90
CA ASN A 878 33.52 -21.11 -5.73
C ASN A 878 34.88 -21.18 -5.03
N SER A 879 34.98 -20.95 -3.72
CA SER A 879 36.27 -20.98 -3.01
C SER A 879 36.50 -22.21 -2.12
N ILE A 880 36.48 -23.41 -2.71
CA ILE A 880 37.33 -24.51 -2.21
C ILE A 880 38.13 -25.11 -3.37
N SER A 881 39.39 -24.66 -3.40
CA SER A 881 40.59 -25.22 -4.04
C SER A 881 40.66 -25.33 -5.57
N GLU A 882 41.20 -24.28 -6.19
CA GLU A 882 42.30 -24.44 -7.16
C GLU A 882 43.39 -23.39 -6.90
N THR A 883 44.49 -23.80 -6.27
CA THR A 883 45.76 -23.10 -6.37
C THR A 883 46.53 -23.63 -7.58
N GLU A 884 46.68 -22.73 -8.55
CA GLU A 884 47.73 -22.61 -9.58
C GLU A 884 48.37 -23.87 -10.17
N GLY A 885 48.02 -24.10 -11.44
CA GLY A 885 48.83 -24.83 -12.40
C GLY A 885 48.36 -24.56 -13.82
N SER A 886 49.04 -23.64 -14.52
CA SER A 886 48.85 -23.28 -15.92
C SER A 886 48.56 -24.46 -16.87
N ASN A 887 47.45 -24.41 -17.62
CA ASN A 887 47.36 -24.64 -19.09
C ASN A 887 45.90 -24.85 -19.51
N LYS A 888 45.36 -23.93 -20.33
CA LYS A 888 44.11 -24.16 -21.09
C LYS A 888 44.34 -25.30 -22.09
N SER A 889 43.71 -26.46 -21.90
CA SER A 889 43.53 -27.45 -22.96
C SER A 889 42.24 -27.15 -23.73
N THR A 890 42.40 -26.67 -24.96
CA THR A 890 41.36 -26.66 -26.00
C THR A 890 40.95 -28.09 -26.34
N GLU A 891 39.67 -28.46 -26.16
CA GLU A 891 39.13 -29.70 -26.73
C GLU A 891 39.03 -29.58 -28.25
N ASN A 892 39.82 -30.38 -28.97
CA ASN A 892 39.84 -30.48 -30.43
C ASN A 892 38.52 -31.10 -30.94
N LYS A 893 37.85 -30.50 -31.94
CA LYS A 893 36.53 -30.96 -32.43
C LYS A 893 36.40 -30.97 -33.96
N LEU A 894 36.11 -32.14 -34.52
CA LEU A 894 35.74 -32.38 -35.92
C LEU A 894 34.31 -31.88 -36.24
N VAL A 895 34.17 -31.02 -37.24
CA VAL A 895 32.88 -30.47 -37.68
C VAL A 895 32.62 -30.77 -39.15
N VAL A 896 31.39 -31.23 -39.47
CA VAL A 896 30.91 -31.45 -40.84
C VAL A 896 29.73 -30.50 -41.11
N PHE A 897 29.81 -29.68 -42.15
CA PHE A 897 28.72 -28.76 -42.53
C PHE A 897 28.58 -28.54 -44.05
N PRO A 898 27.36 -28.46 -44.60
CA PRO A 898 26.09 -28.73 -43.94
C PRO A 898 25.93 -30.23 -43.61
N ASN A 899 25.19 -30.52 -42.54
CA ASN A 899 24.84 -31.87 -42.13
C ASN A 899 23.42 -31.84 -41.52
N PRO A 900 22.39 -32.37 -42.20
CA PRO A 900 22.44 -33.26 -43.36
C PRO A 900 22.94 -32.63 -44.68
N ASN A 901 23.35 -33.42 -45.69
CA ASN A 901 23.69 -32.97 -47.05
C ASN A 901 23.41 -34.01 -48.18
N LYS A 902 23.63 -33.66 -49.46
CA LYS A 902 23.49 -34.57 -50.63
C LYS A 902 24.81 -35.17 -51.13
N GLY A 903 25.73 -35.50 -50.21
CA GLY A 903 27.07 -36.00 -50.56
C GLY A 903 28.11 -34.91 -50.83
N LYS A 904 27.81 -33.65 -50.48
CA LYS A 904 28.76 -32.53 -50.53
C LYS A 904 28.77 -31.83 -49.18
N PHE A 905 29.91 -31.81 -48.51
CA PHE A 905 30.05 -31.19 -47.20
C PHE A 905 31.46 -30.62 -47.02
N THR A 906 31.60 -29.74 -46.04
CA THR A 906 32.87 -29.21 -45.60
C THR A 906 33.27 -29.93 -44.32
N LEU A 907 34.45 -30.53 -44.32
CA LEU A 907 35.10 -31.02 -43.11
C LEU A 907 35.97 -29.89 -42.56
N ARG A 908 35.75 -29.51 -41.30
CA ARG A 908 36.63 -28.61 -40.55
C ARG A 908 37.23 -29.37 -39.36
N VAL A 909 38.55 -29.47 -39.34
CA VAL A 909 39.38 -30.03 -38.27
C VAL A 909 39.95 -28.86 -37.47
N ASP A 910 40.25 -29.01 -36.18
CA ASP A 910 40.85 -27.95 -35.37
C ASP A 910 42.26 -27.55 -35.87
N LYS A 911 42.70 -26.32 -35.57
CA LYS A 911 43.93 -25.69 -36.03
C LYS A 911 45.22 -26.46 -35.70
N THR A 912 45.18 -27.35 -34.70
CA THR A 912 46.32 -28.15 -34.26
C THR A 912 46.56 -29.40 -35.12
N ILE A 913 45.60 -29.81 -35.96
CA ILE A 913 45.67 -31.04 -36.76
C ILE A 913 45.39 -30.72 -38.24
N ASP A 914 46.41 -30.30 -38.97
CA ASP A 914 46.24 -29.79 -40.34
C ASP A 914 46.34 -30.86 -41.45
N LYS A 915 46.77 -32.09 -41.12
CA LYS A 915 46.97 -33.21 -42.07
C LYS A 915 46.54 -34.55 -41.50
N GLY A 916 45.88 -35.36 -42.33
CA GLY A 916 45.36 -36.66 -41.95
C GLY A 916 44.53 -37.32 -43.05
N ARG A 917 43.78 -38.36 -42.70
CA ARG A 917 42.84 -39.07 -43.58
C ARG A 917 41.44 -39.05 -43.00
N LEU A 918 40.48 -38.62 -43.80
CA LEU A 918 39.06 -38.79 -43.56
C LEU A 918 38.62 -40.16 -44.08
N GLU A 919 37.84 -40.88 -43.29
CA GLU A 919 37.11 -42.09 -43.67
C GLU A 919 35.64 -41.96 -43.29
N VAL A 920 34.77 -42.56 -44.09
CA VAL A 920 33.33 -42.62 -43.83
C VAL A 920 32.89 -44.06 -43.85
N PHE A 921 32.23 -44.48 -42.79
CA PHE A 921 31.71 -45.83 -42.60
C PHE A 921 30.19 -45.82 -42.63
N SER A 922 29.59 -46.86 -43.19
CA SER A 922 28.18 -47.17 -42.91
C SER A 922 28.03 -47.67 -41.47
N LEU A 923 26.81 -47.64 -40.94
CA LEU A 923 26.53 -48.08 -39.55
C LEU A 923 26.83 -49.57 -39.28
N ASP A 924 26.92 -50.41 -40.33
CA ASP A 924 27.38 -51.80 -40.24
C ASP A 924 28.91 -51.95 -40.30
N GLY A 925 29.66 -50.84 -40.23
CA GLY A 925 31.12 -50.80 -40.14
C GLY A 925 31.87 -50.95 -41.47
N ARG A 926 31.20 -50.84 -42.62
CA ARG A 926 31.86 -50.91 -43.93
C ARG A 926 32.38 -49.53 -44.34
N LEU A 927 33.65 -49.46 -44.75
CA LEU A 927 34.24 -48.25 -45.32
C LEU A 927 33.58 -47.93 -46.68
N VAL A 928 32.93 -46.77 -46.80
CA VAL A 928 32.21 -46.33 -48.01
C VAL A 928 32.86 -45.14 -48.71
N PHE A 929 33.71 -44.37 -48.02
CA PHE A 929 34.48 -43.26 -48.62
C PHE A 929 35.76 -43.01 -47.84
N SER A 930 36.83 -42.59 -48.52
CA SER A 930 38.08 -42.16 -47.88
C SER A 930 38.75 -41.06 -48.69
N GLN A 931 39.30 -40.05 -48.02
CA GLN A 931 40.00 -38.93 -48.65
C GLN A 931 41.14 -38.42 -47.75
N LYS A 932 42.30 -38.11 -48.34
CA LYS A 932 43.37 -37.42 -47.63
C LYS A 932 43.03 -35.94 -47.43
N ILE A 933 43.23 -35.44 -46.22
CA ILE A 933 43.00 -34.05 -45.80
C ILE A 933 44.36 -33.39 -45.59
N SER A 934 44.55 -32.22 -46.19
CA SER A 934 45.81 -31.46 -46.17
C SER A 934 45.63 -30.02 -45.70
N LYS A 935 44.41 -29.67 -45.30
CA LYS A 935 44.01 -28.34 -44.83
C LYS A 935 42.97 -28.50 -43.73
N ILE A 936 43.05 -27.61 -42.74
CA ILE A 936 42.10 -27.45 -41.62
C ILE A 936 40.64 -27.43 -42.09
N GLN A 937 40.37 -26.88 -43.28
CA GLN A 937 39.04 -26.91 -43.90
C GLN A 937 39.15 -27.49 -45.31
N THR A 938 38.40 -28.57 -45.57
CA THR A 938 38.41 -29.27 -46.86
C THR A 938 36.97 -29.52 -47.33
N ASN A 939 36.68 -29.11 -48.56
CA ASN A 939 35.42 -29.46 -49.22
C ASN A 939 35.50 -30.91 -49.71
N VAL A 940 34.54 -31.73 -49.28
CA VAL A 940 34.44 -33.15 -49.56
C VAL A 940 33.21 -33.39 -50.43
N VAL A 941 33.40 -34.18 -51.49
CA VAL A 941 32.32 -34.66 -52.36
C VAL A 941 32.35 -36.19 -52.33
N ALA A 942 31.42 -36.79 -51.61
CA ALA A 942 31.26 -38.23 -51.45
C ALA A 942 29.93 -38.68 -52.07
N TYR A 943 29.99 -39.52 -53.09
CA TYR A 943 28.79 -40.08 -53.75
C TYR A 943 28.23 -41.25 -52.94
N LEU A 944 27.54 -40.93 -51.85
CA LEU A 944 26.94 -41.88 -50.93
C LEU A 944 25.42 -42.01 -51.19
N LYS A 945 24.85 -43.19 -50.92
CA LYS A 945 23.38 -43.35 -50.93
C LYS A 945 22.76 -42.59 -49.75
N PRO A 946 21.48 -42.16 -49.82
CA PRO A 946 20.79 -41.60 -48.66
C PRO A 946 20.88 -42.55 -47.45
N GLY A 947 21.25 -42.03 -46.29
CA GLY A 947 21.51 -42.80 -45.08
C GLY A 947 22.35 -42.06 -44.03
N LEU A 948 22.50 -42.69 -42.85
CA LEU A 948 23.37 -42.23 -41.77
C LEU A 948 24.73 -42.93 -41.86
N TYR A 949 25.80 -42.18 -41.72
CA TYR A 949 27.18 -42.63 -41.78
C TYR A 949 27.99 -42.09 -40.60
N GLU A 950 29.09 -42.76 -40.30
CA GLU A 950 30.07 -42.34 -39.31
C GLU A 950 31.32 -41.82 -40.04
N VAL A 951 31.71 -40.59 -39.73
CA VAL A 951 32.88 -39.91 -40.28
C VAL A 951 33.99 -39.99 -39.24
N ILE A 952 35.09 -40.62 -39.61
CA ILE A 952 36.27 -40.80 -38.77
C ILE A 952 37.44 -40.04 -39.41
N TYR A 953 38.12 -39.22 -38.62
CA TYR A 953 39.33 -38.52 -39.03
C TYR A 953 40.54 -39.10 -38.31
N TYR A 954 41.52 -39.54 -39.08
CA TYR A 954 42.81 -40.05 -38.63
C TYR A 954 43.89 -39.00 -38.86
N PRO A 955 44.39 -38.32 -37.80
CA PRO A 955 45.54 -37.43 -37.89
C PRO A 955 46.79 -38.16 -38.43
N ASP A 956 47.66 -37.48 -39.18
CA ASP A 956 48.95 -38.05 -39.61
C ASP A 956 49.98 -38.13 -38.44
N ASP A 957 49.69 -37.52 -37.27
CA ASP A 957 50.53 -37.56 -36.06
C ASP A 957 50.03 -38.64 -35.09
N GLU A 958 50.90 -39.62 -34.78
CA GLU A 958 50.60 -40.80 -33.95
C GLU A 958 50.20 -40.45 -32.50
N ASN A 959 50.41 -39.22 -32.03
CA ASN A 959 50.04 -38.76 -30.69
C ASN A 959 48.61 -38.18 -30.59
N ASN A 960 47.90 -38.00 -31.70
CA ASN A 960 46.57 -37.38 -31.71
C ASN A 960 45.43 -38.43 -31.74
N LYS A 961 44.38 -38.19 -30.94
CA LYS A 961 43.20 -39.06 -30.89
C LYS A 961 42.45 -39.05 -32.22
N VAL A 962 41.94 -40.22 -32.62
CA VAL A 962 40.99 -40.35 -33.72
C VAL A 962 39.71 -39.60 -33.35
N GLU A 963 39.23 -38.73 -34.24
CA GLU A 963 38.00 -37.96 -34.03
C GLU A 963 36.86 -38.49 -34.90
N THR A 964 35.66 -38.55 -34.32
CA THR A 964 34.49 -39.15 -34.97
C THR A 964 33.28 -38.23 -34.91
N THR A 965 32.51 -38.14 -36.00
CA THR A 965 31.24 -37.41 -36.06
C THR A 965 30.23 -38.10 -36.98
N LYS A 966 28.95 -37.73 -36.88
CA LYS A 966 27.89 -38.34 -37.71
C LYS A 966 27.71 -37.55 -39.01
N LEU A 967 27.43 -38.24 -40.11
CA LEU A 967 27.10 -37.66 -41.42
C LEU A 967 25.75 -38.20 -41.90
N VAL A 968 24.82 -37.29 -42.22
CA VAL A 968 23.50 -37.62 -42.73
C VAL A 968 23.43 -37.24 -44.20
N ILE A 969 23.15 -38.22 -45.07
CA ILE A 969 22.93 -38.04 -46.50
C ILE A 969 21.45 -38.22 -46.82
N TYR A 970 20.82 -37.29 -47.54
CA TYR A 970 19.40 -37.36 -47.95
C TYR A 970 19.21 -37.46 -49.46
#